data_AF-A0A532TN88-F1
#
_entry.id   AF-A0A532TN88-F1
#
_cell.length_a   1.000
_cell.length_b   1.000
_cell.length_c   1.000
_cell.angle_alpha   90.00
_cell.angle_beta   90.00
_cell.angle_gamma   90.00
#
_symmetry.space_group_name_H-M   'P 1'
#
loop_
_entity.id
_entity.type
_entity.pdbx_description
1 polymer ?
#
loop_
_entity_poly.entity_id
_entity_poly.type
_entity_poly.pdbx_seq_one_letter_code
_entity_poly.pdbx_strand_id
1 'polypeptide(L)'
;MKKLFINKQGKVVLKEVREPLIETKGSLVRTKFALISSGTELSTIKEIRFRSLSLIKKIRTSKDYRKLLFSELKNRGIKEAIKFTKLLLFKRNDKKNFSSPSINLFPIGYSCSGIVQETNIDNLKVNDRVACGGSNHAEIIYSPKNLTCKIPKNVSFEEAAFATLGAIALHGIHRANIKLGENVGVIGTGLIGLLVVQLIKVIGGRVFALDLINKRLNLAKELGADFIFNPKYYNSERKVSKFTDGKGLDSIIICATSKSPKLLEDAVDLIRDKGNIIMLGGFPININRAKLYYKEVDLLISRSYGPGRYDNYYEYEGYDYPEKYVPWTEKRNMEFVLKLISEKKLNVKRLITDIIPVEKANTAYNKLEKDPINTIAILLKFFKDDGSIKIIKDQIKEKEISKKLIIGLIGCGSFAQGSHLPHLLSNPNCKIKGISTQHNSSANYCKENYHPEFVTTDYKKILKDPEIETVFIYTRHNTHKKFAIKALKAGKNVFVEKPMGITYDQCVNVYNTVKETKKLYSIGFNRRYSSLIQISKGLLKDRTNPIIINYRIANSFIPGHHWIFDPNEGGGPIIGEFCHFVDLVLYLINSSPIELIAKGGSLSHKNLDVFDSCTVIIKFKNASLANLVYTDLNAPDMPKERIEIFSGESSIIIDSFKTMQIGGFDAGNKFLSEPDKGHEKEMKTIVNSNLGLEKLLVNETDAIRAMDLCFKTIESIKKNKSINIESEFYE
;
A
#
# COMPACT_ATOMS: atom_id res chain seq x y z
N MET A 1 2.08 12.30 20.31
CA MET A 1 3.49 12.01 19.96
C MET A 1 3.99 12.84 18.79
N LYS A 2 5.25 13.22 18.81
CA LYS A 2 5.95 13.91 17.70
C LYS A 2 6.35 12.90 16.61
N LYS A 3 6.10 13.22 15.33
CA LYS A 3 6.48 12.40 14.16
C LYS A 3 6.96 13.25 12.99
N LEU A 4 7.96 12.76 12.27
CA LEU A 4 8.51 13.44 11.09
C LEU A 4 7.82 13.04 9.80
N PHE A 5 7.65 14.05 8.94
CA PHE A 5 7.10 13.95 7.59
C PHE A 5 7.89 14.82 6.61
N ILE A 6 7.73 14.56 5.33
CA ILE A 6 8.14 15.41 4.21
C ILE A 6 6.88 16.05 3.63
N ASN A 7 6.79 17.38 3.53
CA ASN A 7 5.65 18.03 2.90
C ASN A 7 5.71 18.02 1.35
N LYS A 8 4.67 18.49 0.66
CA LYS A 8 4.64 18.57 -0.83
C LYS A 8 5.82 19.34 -1.44
N GLN A 9 6.41 20.29 -0.70
CA GLN A 9 7.57 21.07 -1.14
C GLN A 9 8.90 20.37 -0.86
N GLY A 10 8.89 19.15 -0.31
CA GLY A 10 10.11 18.42 0.05
C GLY A 10 10.85 19.02 1.24
N LYS A 11 10.13 19.66 2.16
CA LYS A 11 10.66 20.14 3.45
C LYS A 11 10.30 19.13 4.53
N VAL A 12 11.27 18.83 5.41
CA VAL A 12 11.02 17.98 6.57
C VAL A 12 10.32 18.79 7.65
N VAL A 13 9.21 18.27 8.14
CA VAL A 13 8.36 18.91 9.15
C VAL A 13 8.07 17.94 10.29
N LEU A 14 8.10 18.46 11.51
CA LEU A 14 7.65 17.75 12.71
C LEU A 14 6.17 18.05 12.93
N LYS A 15 5.38 17.01 13.19
CA LYS A 15 3.95 17.12 13.47
C LYS A 15 3.60 16.33 14.72
N GLU A 16 2.64 16.84 15.49
CA GLU A 16 2.03 16.08 16.57
C GLU A 16 0.91 15.20 16.00
N VAL A 17 1.02 13.91 16.27
CA VAL A 17 0.07 12.87 15.86
C VAL A 17 -0.32 12.02 17.07
N ARG A 18 -1.40 11.26 16.97
CA ARG A 18 -1.80 10.33 18.04
C ARG A 18 -0.80 9.18 18.15
N GLU A 19 -0.65 8.66 19.36
CA GLU A 19 0.19 7.49 19.63
C GLU A 19 -0.38 6.24 18.93
N PRO A 20 0.48 5.37 18.39
CA PRO A 20 0.04 4.10 17.83
C PRO A 20 -0.49 3.19 18.95
N LEU A 21 -1.54 2.42 18.66
CA LEU A 21 -1.99 1.34 19.55
C LEU A 21 -1.21 0.06 19.27
N ILE A 22 -1.09 -0.80 20.28
CA ILE A 22 -0.44 -2.10 20.14
C ILE A 22 -1.30 -3.03 19.27
N GLU A 23 -0.69 -3.67 18.27
CA GLU A 23 -1.32 -4.76 17.51
C GLU A 23 -1.02 -6.13 18.15
N THR A 24 -1.67 -7.20 17.69
CA THR A 24 -1.64 -8.53 18.34
C THR A 24 -0.24 -9.16 18.44
N LYS A 25 0.74 -8.77 17.59
CA LYS A 25 2.06 -9.42 17.49
C LYS A 25 3.23 -8.43 17.40
N GLY A 26 3.21 -7.36 18.20
CA GLY A 26 4.30 -6.37 18.21
C GLY A 26 4.42 -5.62 19.53
N SER A 27 5.13 -4.50 19.51
CA SER A 27 5.39 -3.68 20.70
C SER A 27 5.27 -2.19 20.39
N LEU A 28 4.80 -1.43 21.39
CA LEU A 28 4.95 0.01 21.43
C LEU A 28 6.31 0.35 22.03
N VAL A 29 7.11 1.09 21.27
CA VAL A 29 8.46 1.46 21.64
C VAL A 29 8.55 2.98 21.66
N ARG A 30 8.97 3.50 22.81
CA ARG A 30 9.28 4.91 23.00
C ARG A 30 10.70 5.18 22.49
N THR A 31 10.79 5.83 21.35
CA THR A 31 12.04 6.10 20.65
C THR A 31 12.93 7.01 21.48
N LYS A 32 14.18 6.60 21.70
CA LYS A 32 15.23 7.45 22.26
C LYS A 32 16.03 8.12 21.15
N PHE A 33 16.49 7.33 20.19
CA PHE A 33 17.25 7.80 19.03
C PHE A 33 16.73 7.20 17.74
N ALA A 34 16.71 7.99 16.68
CA ALA A 34 16.44 7.50 15.33
C ALA A 34 17.59 7.90 14.40
N LEU A 35 18.01 6.98 13.54
CA LEU A 35 19.12 7.19 12.61
C LEU A 35 18.60 7.62 11.24
N ILE A 36 19.06 8.77 10.75
CA ILE A 36 18.72 9.23 9.40
C ILE A 36 19.51 8.44 8.36
N SER A 37 18.81 7.77 7.45
CA SER A 37 19.42 7.18 6.25
C SER A 37 19.69 8.25 5.20
N SER A 38 20.91 8.79 5.21
CA SER A 38 21.32 9.86 4.29
C SER A 38 21.13 9.51 2.81
N GLY A 39 21.31 8.25 2.40
CA GLY A 39 21.07 7.81 1.03
C GLY A 39 19.58 7.76 0.66
N THR A 40 18.81 6.97 1.41
CA THR A 40 17.41 6.69 1.09
C THR A 40 16.52 7.90 1.31
N GLU A 41 16.62 8.54 2.47
CA GLU A 41 15.70 9.59 2.88
C GLU A 41 15.92 10.89 2.09
N LEU A 42 17.17 11.27 1.80
CA LEU A 42 17.46 12.40 0.90
C LEU A 42 17.01 12.14 -0.53
N SER A 43 17.11 10.89 -1.00
CA SER A 43 16.59 10.52 -2.33
C SER A 43 15.08 10.72 -2.39
N THR A 44 14.34 10.29 -1.35
CA THR A 44 12.90 10.50 -1.24
C THR A 44 12.55 12.00 -1.21
N ILE A 45 13.29 12.81 -0.45
CA ILE A 45 13.09 14.27 -0.41
C ILE A 45 13.30 14.89 -1.82
N LYS A 46 14.38 14.53 -2.51
CA LYS A 46 14.69 15.02 -3.86
C LYS A 46 13.62 14.62 -4.87
N GLU A 47 13.09 13.41 -4.74
CA GLU A 47 11.99 12.91 -5.58
C GLU A 47 10.71 13.73 -5.37
N ILE A 48 10.32 13.97 -4.12
CA ILE A 48 9.13 14.78 -3.78
C ILE A 48 9.31 16.23 -4.29
N ARG A 49 10.50 16.83 -4.12
CA ARG A 49 10.82 18.14 -4.71
C ARG A 49 10.65 18.13 -6.23
N PHE A 50 11.16 17.10 -6.92
CA PHE A 50 10.99 16.96 -8.37
C PHE A 50 9.52 16.82 -8.78
N ARG A 51 8.72 16.07 -8.02
CA ARG A 51 7.26 15.93 -8.23
C ARG A 51 6.55 17.27 -8.11
N SER A 52 7.00 18.16 -7.22
CA SER A 52 6.40 19.49 -7.01
C SER A 52 6.69 20.52 -8.11
N LEU A 53 7.64 20.24 -9.02
CA LEU A 53 8.01 21.16 -10.09
C LEU A 53 6.90 21.33 -11.14
N SER A 54 6.80 22.53 -11.71
CA SER A 54 5.94 22.80 -12.87
C SER A 54 6.34 21.98 -14.09
N LEU A 55 5.41 21.78 -15.03
CA LEU A 55 5.62 20.94 -16.22
C LEU A 55 6.84 21.41 -17.04
N ILE A 56 6.94 22.73 -17.28
CA ILE A 56 8.07 23.36 -17.99
C ILE A 56 9.40 23.05 -17.27
N LYS A 57 9.41 23.14 -15.94
CA LYS A 57 10.62 22.90 -15.15
C LYS A 57 11.01 21.43 -15.12
N LYS A 58 10.05 20.48 -15.13
CA LYS A 58 10.31 19.04 -15.28
C LYS A 58 10.92 18.70 -16.63
N ILE A 59 10.37 19.26 -17.71
CA ILE A 59 10.90 19.12 -19.07
C ILE A 59 12.34 19.65 -19.13
N ARG A 60 12.59 20.85 -18.61
CA ARG A 60 13.94 21.44 -18.60
C ARG A 60 14.94 20.61 -17.80
N THR A 61 14.55 20.10 -16.63
CA THR A 61 15.46 19.48 -15.66
C THR A 61 15.67 17.97 -15.84
N SER A 62 14.79 17.24 -16.54
CA SER A 62 14.91 15.80 -16.72
C SER A 62 14.96 15.39 -18.19
N LYS A 63 16.09 14.78 -18.60
CA LYS A 63 16.28 14.22 -19.94
C LYS A 63 15.38 13.00 -20.17
N ASP A 64 15.13 12.20 -19.13
CA ASP A 64 14.26 11.02 -19.21
C ASP A 64 12.78 11.42 -19.32
N TYR A 65 12.36 12.46 -18.57
CA TYR A 65 11.01 13.01 -18.70
C TYR A 65 10.78 13.55 -20.12
N ARG A 66 11.78 14.24 -20.70
CA ARG A 66 11.75 14.69 -22.09
C ARG A 66 11.60 13.53 -23.06
N LYS A 67 12.49 12.53 -22.98
CA LYS A 67 12.46 11.37 -23.87
C LYS A 67 11.11 10.64 -23.82
N LEU A 68 10.59 10.40 -22.61
CA LEU A 68 9.30 9.76 -22.40
C LEU A 68 8.15 10.62 -22.93
N LEU A 69 8.16 11.93 -22.68
CA LEU A 69 7.15 12.83 -23.22
C LEU A 69 7.19 12.85 -24.75
N PHE A 70 8.37 12.96 -25.36
CA PHE A 70 8.52 12.96 -26.82
C PHE A 70 8.13 11.63 -27.47
N SER A 71 8.41 10.49 -26.83
CA SER A 71 7.97 9.19 -27.32
C SER A 71 6.45 9.06 -27.28
N GLU A 72 5.80 9.54 -26.21
CA GLU A 72 4.33 9.50 -26.11
C GLU A 72 3.65 10.54 -26.99
N LEU A 73 4.27 11.71 -27.20
CA LEU A 73 3.78 12.74 -28.11
C LEU A 73 3.63 12.21 -29.53
N LYS A 74 4.55 11.34 -29.97
CA LYS A 74 4.52 10.69 -31.29
C LYS A 74 3.32 9.73 -31.46
N ASN A 75 2.80 9.20 -30.37
CA ASN A 75 1.81 8.12 -30.39
C ASN A 75 0.40 8.56 -29.99
N ARG A 76 0.24 9.65 -29.22
CA ARG A 76 -1.02 9.95 -28.52
C ARG A 76 -1.47 11.40 -28.59
N GLY A 77 -0.71 12.31 -29.22
CA GLY A 77 -1.02 13.75 -29.22
C GLY A 77 -0.69 14.45 -27.90
N ILE A 78 -0.72 15.79 -27.87
CA ILE A 78 -0.11 16.60 -26.79
C ILE A 78 -0.78 16.40 -25.43
N LYS A 79 -2.12 16.42 -25.37
CA LYS A 79 -2.85 16.33 -24.10
C LYS A 79 -2.75 14.93 -23.48
N GLU A 80 -3.00 13.88 -24.25
CA GLU A 80 -2.86 12.49 -23.79
C GLU A 80 -1.41 12.14 -23.47
N ALA A 81 -0.42 12.59 -24.24
CA ALA A 81 1.00 12.33 -23.93
C ALA A 81 1.40 12.93 -22.58
N ILE A 82 0.95 14.15 -22.27
CA ILE A 82 1.19 14.78 -20.97
C ILE A 82 0.48 14.02 -19.85
N LYS A 83 -0.79 13.62 -20.05
CA LYS A 83 -1.59 12.87 -19.07
C LYS A 83 -0.98 11.49 -18.79
N PHE A 84 -0.58 10.78 -19.83
CA PHE A 84 0.01 9.44 -19.77
C PHE A 84 1.44 9.47 -19.21
N THR A 85 2.27 10.44 -19.60
CA THR A 85 3.62 10.62 -19.02
C THR A 85 3.53 10.93 -17.52
N LYS A 86 2.56 11.76 -17.09
CA LYS A 86 2.26 11.97 -15.67
C LYS A 86 1.88 10.64 -15.01
N LEU A 87 0.93 9.89 -15.58
CA LEU A 87 0.43 8.62 -15.05
C LEU A 87 1.51 7.52 -14.93
N LEU A 88 2.41 7.41 -15.91
CA LEU A 88 3.52 6.45 -15.90
C LEU A 88 4.58 6.78 -14.85
N LEU A 89 4.83 8.06 -14.59
CA LEU A 89 5.70 8.49 -13.49
C LEU A 89 5.08 8.24 -12.12
N PHE A 90 3.74 8.26 -12.01
CA PHE A 90 3.04 7.75 -10.84
C PHE A 90 3.26 6.24 -10.70
N LYS A 91 2.95 5.44 -11.74
CA LYS A 91 3.04 3.97 -11.71
C LYS A 91 4.45 3.40 -11.52
N ARG A 92 5.51 4.03 -12.06
CA ARG A 92 6.90 3.53 -11.95
C ARG A 92 7.44 3.52 -10.53
N ASN A 93 6.91 4.35 -9.63
CA ASN A 93 7.41 4.49 -8.25
C ASN A 93 6.43 3.97 -7.18
N ASP A 94 5.26 3.47 -7.58
CA ASP A 94 4.19 3.00 -6.68
C ASP A 94 4.40 1.60 -6.07
N LYS A 95 5.53 0.91 -6.34
CA LYS A 95 5.89 -0.32 -5.62
C LYS A 95 6.24 -0.08 -4.13
N LYS A 96 6.29 1.17 -3.66
CA LYS A 96 6.46 1.53 -2.25
C LYS A 96 5.33 2.44 -1.79
N ASN A 97 4.23 1.88 -1.26
CA ASN A 97 3.29 2.47 -0.29
C ASN A 97 2.83 3.96 -0.43
N PHE A 98 2.89 4.58 -1.61
CA PHE A 98 2.42 5.96 -1.81
C PHE A 98 1.17 6.00 -2.66
N SER A 99 0.06 5.49 -2.11
CA SER A 99 -1.26 5.56 -2.74
C SER A 99 -1.79 7.00 -2.76
N SER A 100 -2.16 7.47 -3.95
CA SER A 100 -2.99 8.65 -4.25
C SER A 100 -2.29 10.02 -4.47
N PRO A 101 -2.65 10.76 -5.56
CA PRO A 101 -2.13 12.10 -5.90
C PRO A 101 -2.41 13.22 -4.87
N SER A 102 -3.15 12.96 -3.79
CA SER A 102 -3.62 13.95 -2.82
C SER A 102 -2.75 14.10 -1.55
N ILE A 103 -1.79 13.22 -1.28
CA ILE A 103 -0.98 13.25 -0.04
C ILE A 103 -0.17 14.57 0.08
N ASN A 104 -0.40 15.32 1.16
CA ASN A 104 0.35 16.53 1.51
C ASN A 104 1.60 16.29 2.38
N LEU A 105 1.66 15.16 3.08
CA LEU A 105 2.71 14.80 4.05
C LEU A 105 3.12 13.33 3.88
N PHE A 106 4.39 13.08 3.64
CA PHE A 106 4.96 11.76 3.40
C PHE A 106 5.78 11.32 4.63
N PRO A 107 5.42 10.23 5.33
CA PRO A 107 6.17 9.78 6.51
C PRO A 107 7.59 9.34 6.11
N ILE A 108 8.54 9.50 7.03
CA ILE A 108 9.97 9.24 6.79
C ILE A 108 10.61 8.50 7.96
N GLY A 109 11.64 7.70 7.68
CA GLY A 109 12.42 6.96 8.67
C GLY A 109 12.11 5.47 8.72
N TYR A 110 13.07 4.70 9.20
CA TYR A 110 12.94 3.24 9.30
C TYR A 110 13.93 2.57 10.28
N SER A 111 14.71 3.34 11.05
CA SER A 111 15.76 2.82 11.93
C SER A 111 15.81 3.61 13.23
N CYS A 112 15.57 2.95 14.36
CA CYS A 112 15.59 3.61 15.66
C CYS A 112 15.85 2.63 16.81
N SER A 113 16.07 3.18 17.99
CA SER A 113 16.21 2.46 19.24
C SER A 113 15.39 3.15 20.34
N GLY A 114 14.91 2.37 21.30
CA GLY A 114 14.01 2.89 22.31
C GLY A 114 13.71 1.89 23.42
N ILE A 115 12.74 2.27 24.25
CA ILE A 115 12.30 1.49 25.41
C ILE A 115 10.89 0.99 25.15
N VAL A 116 10.65 -0.30 25.39
CA VAL A 116 9.33 -0.91 25.29
C VAL A 116 8.39 -0.29 26.33
N GLN A 117 7.26 0.26 25.87
CA GLN A 117 6.18 0.73 26.73
C GLN A 117 5.09 -0.33 26.92
N GLU A 118 4.83 -1.09 25.86
CA GLU A 118 3.81 -2.15 25.84
C GLU A 118 4.25 -3.21 24.84
N THR A 119 3.98 -4.50 25.09
CA THR A 119 4.41 -5.59 24.20
C THR A 119 3.48 -6.80 24.26
N ASN A 120 3.22 -7.37 23.09
CA ASN A 120 2.57 -8.67 22.88
C ASN A 120 3.57 -9.71 22.33
N ILE A 121 4.87 -9.51 22.59
CA ILE A 121 5.93 -10.44 22.17
C ILE A 121 6.35 -11.25 23.40
N ASP A 122 6.15 -12.57 23.35
CA ASP A 122 6.34 -13.48 24.50
C ASP A 122 7.67 -13.30 25.25
N ASN A 123 8.76 -13.00 24.52
CA ASN A 123 10.10 -12.87 25.08
C ASN A 123 10.55 -11.42 25.33
N LEU A 124 9.64 -10.45 25.33
CA LEU A 124 9.94 -9.03 25.54
C LEU A 124 9.10 -8.49 26.70
N LYS A 125 9.66 -7.58 27.50
CA LYS A 125 8.97 -6.97 28.65
C LYS A 125 8.94 -5.44 28.53
N VAL A 126 7.98 -4.82 29.21
CA VAL A 126 7.98 -3.37 29.43
C VAL A 126 9.31 -2.97 30.07
N ASN A 127 9.87 -1.84 29.63
CA ASN A 127 11.20 -1.32 29.95
C ASN A 127 12.39 -2.04 29.31
N ASP A 128 12.18 -3.11 28.52
CA ASP A 128 13.27 -3.67 27.74
C ASP A 128 13.79 -2.65 26.71
N ARG A 129 15.10 -2.68 26.49
CA ARG A 129 15.80 -1.83 25.52
C ARG A 129 15.77 -2.54 24.17
N VAL A 130 15.27 -1.88 23.13
CA VAL A 130 15.09 -2.49 21.80
C VAL A 130 15.58 -1.61 20.66
N ALA A 131 16.08 -2.24 19.60
CA ALA A 131 16.30 -1.65 18.29
C ALA A 131 15.18 -2.09 17.35
N CYS A 132 14.69 -1.17 16.52
CA CYS A 132 13.53 -1.36 15.69
C CYS A 132 13.79 -0.98 14.22
N GLY A 133 13.34 -1.85 13.31
CA GLY A 133 13.35 -1.65 11.87
C GLY A 133 11.97 -1.32 11.30
N GLY A 134 11.94 -0.69 10.11
CA GLY A 134 10.72 -0.48 9.32
C GLY A 134 9.79 0.65 9.80
N SER A 135 9.96 1.13 11.03
CA SER A 135 9.10 2.18 11.62
C SER A 135 9.62 3.60 11.35
N ASN A 136 8.69 4.50 11.01
CA ASN A 136 8.98 5.93 10.76
C ASN A 136 9.57 6.63 11.99
N HIS A 137 10.30 7.72 11.76
CA HIS A 137 10.86 8.58 12.80
C HIS A 137 9.74 9.24 13.61
N ALA A 138 9.40 8.66 14.76
CA ALA A 138 8.38 9.12 15.69
C ALA A 138 8.81 8.88 17.14
N GLU A 139 8.25 9.67 18.05
CA GLU A 139 8.51 9.60 19.49
C GLU A 139 8.03 8.27 20.10
N ILE A 140 6.93 7.73 19.58
CA ILE A 140 6.44 6.38 19.90
C ILE A 140 6.20 5.66 18.56
N ILE A 141 6.67 4.42 18.46
CA ILE A 141 6.46 3.59 17.28
C ILE A 141 5.79 2.28 17.67
N TYR A 142 4.98 1.74 16.77
CA TYR A 142 4.69 0.32 16.76
C TYR A 142 5.82 -0.38 16.00
N SER A 143 6.34 -1.48 16.56
CA SER A 143 7.33 -2.33 15.91
C SER A 143 6.87 -3.79 15.99
N PRO A 144 6.68 -4.46 14.85
CA PRO A 144 6.32 -5.87 14.82
C PRO A 144 7.39 -6.79 15.43
N LYS A 145 6.98 -8.01 15.83
CA LYS A 145 7.86 -9.03 16.42
C LYS A 145 9.16 -9.28 15.67
N ASN A 146 9.08 -9.33 14.34
CA ASN A 146 10.22 -9.65 13.47
C ASN A 146 11.05 -8.43 13.06
N LEU A 147 10.66 -7.23 13.51
CA LEU A 147 11.41 -6.00 13.32
C LEU A 147 11.87 -5.39 14.66
N THR A 148 11.72 -6.11 15.77
CA THR A 148 12.10 -5.70 17.12
C THR A 148 13.18 -6.62 17.68
N CYS A 149 14.34 -6.06 18.05
CA CYS A 149 15.49 -6.80 18.59
C CYS A 149 15.90 -6.25 19.95
N LYS A 150 16.20 -7.10 20.93
CA LYS A 150 16.72 -6.65 22.24
C LYS A 150 18.12 -6.08 22.11
N ILE A 151 18.37 -4.97 22.82
CA ILE A 151 19.69 -4.33 22.88
C ILE A 151 20.53 -5.02 23.98
N PRO A 152 21.74 -5.51 23.67
CA PRO A 152 22.67 -6.02 24.68
C PRO A 152 23.00 -4.97 25.75
N LYS A 153 23.22 -5.42 27.00
CA LYS A 153 23.42 -4.50 28.16
C LYS A 153 24.50 -3.44 27.93
N ASN A 154 25.59 -3.81 27.25
CA ASN A 154 26.75 -2.97 26.98
C ASN A 154 26.66 -2.11 25.70
N VAL A 155 25.58 -2.19 24.92
CA VAL A 155 25.36 -1.39 23.71
C VAL A 155 24.50 -0.19 24.08
N SER A 156 24.86 1.03 23.66
CA SER A 156 24.07 2.25 23.94
C SER A 156 22.83 2.37 23.02
N PHE A 157 21.89 3.29 23.31
CA PHE A 157 20.76 3.51 22.40
C PHE A 157 21.23 4.15 21.08
N GLU A 158 22.20 5.07 21.13
CA GLU A 158 22.81 5.70 19.97
C GLU A 158 23.39 4.65 19.02
N GLU A 159 24.13 3.68 19.57
CA GLU A 159 24.72 2.59 18.80
C GLU A 159 23.64 1.64 18.26
N ALA A 160 22.66 1.28 19.09
CA ALA A 160 21.59 0.37 18.70
C ALA A 160 20.70 0.91 17.56
N ALA A 161 20.60 2.23 17.38
CA ALA A 161 19.87 2.84 16.28
C ALA A 161 20.46 2.49 14.89
N PHE A 162 21.68 1.94 14.84
CA PHE A 162 22.32 1.44 13.62
C PHE A 162 21.90 0.02 13.24
N ALA A 163 21.15 -0.72 14.07
CA ALA A 163 20.83 -2.13 13.83
C ALA A 163 20.26 -2.39 12.43
N THR A 164 19.26 -1.60 11.99
CA THR A 164 18.62 -1.76 10.69
C THR A 164 19.55 -1.41 9.53
N LEU A 165 20.32 -0.32 9.62
CA LEU A 165 21.28 0.07 8.57
C LEU A 165 22.48 -0.88 8.50
N GLY A 166 22.93 -1.40 9.64
CA GLY A 166 23.92 -2.46 9.71
C GLY A 166 23.40 -3.75 9.09
N ALA A 167 22.11 -4.07 9.27
CA ALA A 167 21.50 -5.24 8.65
C ALA A 167 21.43 -5.09 7.12
N ILE A 168 21.25 -3.87 6.60
CA ILE A 168 21.37 -3.58 5.15
C ILE A 168 22.79 -3.86 4.66
N ALA A 169 23.81 -3.34 5.36
CA ALA A 169 25.21 -3.58 5.02
C ALA A 169 25.55 -5.08 5.06
N LEU A 170 25.14 -5.76 6.13
CA LEU A 170 25.36 -7.19 6.34
C LEU A 170 24.65 -8.05 5.28
N HIS A 171 23.44 -7.70 4.87
CA HIS A 171 22.80 -8.44 3.78
C HIS A 171 23.60 -8.31 2.47
N GLY A 172 24.19 -7.15 2.19
CA GLY A 172 25.14 -6.98 1.08
C GLY A 172 26.33 -7.93 1.15
N ILE A 173 26.88 -8.14 2.34
CA ILE A 173 27.97 -9.09 2.60
C ILE A 173 27.51 -10.53 2.34
N HIS A 174 26.34 -10.93 2.85
CA HIS A 174 25.80 -12.27 2.58
C HIS A 174 25.59 -12.52 1.09
N ARG A 175 25.15 -11.51 0.35
CA ARG A 175 25.02 -11.58 -1.12
C ARG A 175 26.38 -11.70 -1.81
N ALA A 176 27.42 -11.07 -1.28
CA ALA A 176 28.78 -11.16 -1.82
C ALA A 176 29.45 -12.51 -1.57
N ASN A 177 29.04 -13.25 -0.54
CA ASN A 177 29.60 -14.55 -0.18
C ASN A 177 31.13 -14.54 0.02
N ILE A 178 31.64 -13.46 0.61
CA ILE A 178 33.07 -13.19 0.79
C ILE A 178 33.73 -14.29 1.61
N LYS A 179 34.92 -14.73 1.17
CA LYS A 179 35.77 -15.71 1.84
C LYS A 179 36.95 -15.04 2.55
N LEU A 180 37.51 -15.75 3.52
CA LEU A 180 38.68 -15.31 4.27
C LEU A 180 39.84 -15.04 3.30
N GLY A 181 40.46 -13.85 3.40
CA GLY A 181 41.60 -13.45 2.58
C GLY A 181 41.28 -12.80 1.23
N GLU A 182 40.01 -12.78 0.80
CA GLU A 182 39.62 -12.17 -0.48
C GLU A 182 39.81 -10.64 -0.51
N ASN A 183 40.14 -10.12 -1.69
CA ASN A 183 40.28 -8.69 -1.95
C ASN A 183 38.94 -8.10 -2.37
N VAL A 184 38.34 -7.29 -1.50
CA VAL A 184 36.98 -6.75 -1.68
C VAL A 184 37.01 -5.25 -1.90
N GLY A 185 36.41 -4.79 -2.99
CA GLY A 185 36.18 -3.38 -3.29
C GLY A 185 34.94 -2.82 -2.60
N VAL A 186 35.05 -1.62 -2.02
CA VAL A 186 33.89 -0.86 -1.54
C VAL A 186 33.82 0.47 -2.27
N ILE A 187 32.83 0.62 -3.16
CA ILE A 187 32.61 1.86 -3.91
C ILE A 187 31.58 2.72 -3.17
N GLY A 188 32.04 3.85 -2.63
CA GLY A 188 31.27 4.78 -1.82
C GLY A 188 31.36 4.49 -0.33
N THR A 189 32.26 5.19 0.36
CA THR A 189 32.47 5.13 1.82
C THR A 189 31.58 6.10 2.59
N GLY A 190 30.30 6.18 2.21
CA GLY A 190 29.28 6.84 3.04
C GLY A 190 28.91 6.00 4.27
N LEU A 191 27.81 6.34 4.94
CA LEU A 191 27.32 5.61 6.12
C LEU A 191 27.31 4.08 5.93
N ILE A 192 26.63 3.61 4.88
CA ILE A 192 26.53 2.17 4.62
C ILE A 192 27.87 1.57 4.19
N GLY A 193 28.65 2.28 3.36
CA GLY A 193 29.97 1.80 2.93
C GLY A 193 30.95 1.63 4.08
N LEU A 194 30.94 2.53 5.07
CA LEU A 194 31.80 2.40 6.26
C LEU A 194 31.37 1.25 7.19
N LEU A 195 30.09 0.88 7.19
CA LEU A 195 29.63 -0.35 7.85
C LEU A 195 30.13 -1.58 7.08
N VAL A 196 30.03 -1.56 5.75
CA VAL A 196 30.54 -2.64 4.88
C VAL A 196 32.05 -2.84 5.05
N VAL A 197 32.85 -1.77 5.08
CA VAL A 197 34.31 -1.84 5.33
C VAL A 197 34.61 -2.64 6.59
N GLN A 198 33.97 -2.30 7.71
CA GLN A 198 34.19 -2.98 8.98
C GLN A 198 33.73 -4.45 8.93
N LEU A 199 32.58 -4.73 8.32
CA LEU A 199 32.06 -6.10 8.20
C LEU A 199 32.96 -7.01 7.35
N ILE A 200 33.56 -6.49 6.28
CA ILE A 200 34.55 -7.25 5.49
C ILE A 200 35.76 -7.60 6.36
N LYS A 201 36.23 -6.66 7.18
CA LYS A 201 37.35 -6.92 8.11
C LYS A 201 37.00 -7.95 9.17
N VAL A 202 35.76 -7.98 9.66
CA VAL A 202 35.28 -9.03 10.59
C VAL A 202 35.33 -10.42 9.95
N ILE A 203 35.07 -10.54 8.65
CA ILE A 203 35.17 -11.81 7.90
C ILE A 203 36.63 -12.19 7.61
N GLY A 204 37.55 -11.23 7.71
CA GLY A 204 38.96 -11.38 7.38
C GLY A 204 39.27 -11.14 5.90
N GLY A 205 38.44 -10.38 5.19
CA GLY A 205 38.75 -9.88 3.85
C GLY A 205 39.72 -8.70 3.88
N ARG A 206 40.34 -8.42 2.73
CA ARG A 206 41.19 -7.25 2.47
C ARG A 206 40.37 -6.19 1.73
N VAL A 207 40.29 -4.98 2.28
CA VAL A 207 39.37 -3.95 1.80
C VAL A 207 40.08 -2.88 0.96
N PHE A 208 39.63 -2.73 -0.28
CA PHE A 208 39.98 -1.61 -1.16
C PHE A 208 38.83 -0.61 -1.22
N ALA A 209 38.95 0.53 -0.54
CA ALA A 209 37.89 1.52 -0.41
C ALA A 209 38.05 2.66 -1.43
N LEU A 210 36.97 2.95 -2.18
CA LEU A 210 36.91 4.02 -3.18
C LEU A 210 35.87 5.08 -2.83
N ASP A 211 36.24 6.37 -2.83
CA ASP A 211 35.32 7.49 -2.65
C ASP A 211 35.92 8.79 -3.22
N LEU A 212 35.06 9.73 -3.60
CA LEU A 212 35.49 11.04 -4.08
C LEU A 212 35.90 11.97 -2.92
N ILE A 213 35.52 11.66 -1.69
CA ILE A 213 35.73 12.49 -0.50
C ILE A 213 36.85 11.89 0.36
N ASN A 214 38.02 12.54 0.35
CA ASN A 214 39.20 12.09 1.12
C ASN A 214 38.93 11.94 2.63
N LYS A 215 38.08 12.79 3.21
CA LYS A 215 37.70 12.68 4.63
C LYS A 215 37.03 11.35 4.96
N ARG A 216 36.18 10.84 4.06
CA ARG A 216 35.52 9.54 4.20
C ARG A 216 36.49 8.38 4.00
N LEU A 217 37.41 8.51 3.05
CA LEU A 217 38.50 7.56 2.85
C LEU A 217 39.40 7.45 4.10
N ASN A 218 39.80 8.56 4.71
CA ASN A 218 40.60 8.54 5.93
C ASN A 218 39.87 7.83 7.07
N LEU A 219 38.56 8.08 7.21
CA LEU A 219 37.71 7.36 8.16
C LEU A 219 37.59 5.87 7.81
N ALA A 220 37.48 5.51 6.53
CA ALA A 220 37.47 4.11 6.11
C ALA A 220 38.78 3.41 6.49
N LYS A 221 39.94 4.07 6.33
CA LYS A 221 41.24 3.55 6.76
C LYS A 221 41.30 3.33 8.27
N GLU A 222 40.83 4.31 9.05
CA GLU A 222 40.71 4.20 10.52
C GLU A 222 39.84 3.00 10.93
N LEU A 223 38.77 2.74 10.17
CA LEU A 223 37.82 1.64 10.41
C LEU A 223 38.24 0.31 9.77
N GLY A 224 39.46 0.21 9.25
CA GLY A 224 40.07 -1.04 8.83
C GLY A 224 40.26 -1.23 7.32
N ALA A 225 40.00 -0.22 6.47
CA ALA A 225 40.33 -0.33 5.06
C ALA A 225 41.84 -0.47 4.85
N ASP A 226 42.25 -1.56 4.19
CA ASP A 226 43.67 -1.85 3.91
C ASP A 226 44.25 -0.90 2.85
N PHE A 227 43.41 -0.49 1.90
CA PHE A 227 43.77 0.49 0.89
C PHE A 227 42.65 1.50 0.68
N ILE A 228 43.00 2.77 0.50
CA ILE A 228 42.06 3.87 0.23
C ILE A 228 42.43 4.58 -1.06
N PHE A 229 41.41 4.94 -1.84
CA PHE A 229 41.63 5.48 -3.17
C PHE A 229 40.59 6.52 -3.58
N ASN A 230 41.07 7.67 -4.06
CA ASN A 230 40.22 8.69 -4.67
C ASN A 230 40.34 8.64 -6.21
N PRO A 231 39.32 8.17 -6.93
CA PRO A 231 39.38 8.00 -8.39
C PRO A 231 39.39 9.32 -9.17
N LYS A 232 39.25 10.47 -8.50
CA LYS A 232 39.32 11.79 -9.17
C LYS A 232 40.72 12.12 -9.71
N TYR A 233 41.78 11.61 -9.07
CA TYR A 233 43.14 12.09 -9.29
C TYR A 233 44.08 11.09 -9.98
N TYR A 234 43.69 9.81 -10.06
CA TYR A 234 44.58 8.73 -10.49
C TYR A 234 43.80 7.62 -11.22
N ASN A 235 44.50 6.78 -11.99
CA ASN A 235 43.93 5.62 -12.67
C ASN A 235 43.64 4.47 -11.67
N SER A 236 42.38 4.04 -11.61
CA SER A 236 41.87 3.01 -10.68
C SER A 236 42.46 1.62 -10.93
N GLU A 237 42.61 1.20 -12.19
CA GLU A 237 43.08 -0.14 -12.56
C GLU A 237 44.51 -0.38 -12.09
N ARG A 238 45.41 0.59 -12.30
CA ARG A 238 46.81 0.48 -11.87
C ARG A 238 46.94 0.31 -10.36
N LYS A 239 46.08 0.95 -9.57
CA LYS A 239 46.10 0.85 -8.10
C LYS A 239 45.51 -0.47 -7.62
N VAL A 240 44.43 -0.94 -8.22
CA VAL A 240 43.87 -2.26 -7.92
C VAL A 240 44.87 -3.36 -8.29
N SER A 241 45.49 -3.28 -9.46
CA SER A 241 46.55 -4.20 -9.89
C SER A 241 47.67 -4.29 -8.86
N LYS A 242 48.17 -3.16 -8.34
CA LYS A 242 49.19 -3.16 -7.27
C LYS A 242 48.70 -3.77 -5.94
N PHE A 243 47.43 -3.59 -5.60
CA PHE A 243 46.87 -4.13 -4.35
C PHE A 243 46.60 -5.65 -4.39
N THR A 244 46.30 -6.14 -5.59
CA THR A 244 45.82 -7.51 -5.86
C THR A 244 46.84 -8.36 -6.61
N ASP A 245 48.07 -7.87 -6.76
CA ASP A 245 49.13 -8.51 -7.54
C ASP A 245 48.70 -8.86 -8.98
N GLY A 246 47.98 -7.93 -9.61
CA GLY A 246 47.50 -8.03 -10.99
C GLY A 246 46.20 -8.81 -11.18
N LYS A 247 45.64 -9.41 -10.12
CA LYS A 247 44.49 -10.32 -10.24
C LYS A 247 43.14 -9.60 -10.37
N GLY A 248 43.01 -8.38 -9.85
CA GLY A 248 41.72 -7.70 -9.70
C GLY A 248 41.00 -8.07 -8.41
N LEU A 249 39.86 -7.44 -8.15
CA LEU A 249 39.08 -7.65 -6.91
C LEU A 249 38.16 -8.87 -7.03
N ASP A 250 38.06 -9.68 -5.97
CA ASP A 250 37.20 -10.86 -5.90
C ASP A 250 35.71 -10.48 -5.87
N SER A 251 35.39 -9.46 -5.08
CA SER A 251 34.04 -8.92 -4.91
C SER A 251 34.09 -7.39 -4.90
N ILE A 252 33.07 -6.73 -5.47
CA ILE A 252 32.88 -5.28 -5.33
C ILE A 252 31.48 -4.98 -4.81
N ILE A 253 31.38 -4.25 -3.70
CA ILE A 253 30.11 -3.79 -3.13
C ILE A 253 29.95 -2.30 -3.42
N ILE A 254 28.96 -1.97 -4.25
CA ILE A 254 28.66 -0.58 -4.62
C ILE A 254 27.63 -0.02 -3.65
N CYS A 255 28.07 0.84 -2.74
CA CYS A 255 27.25 1.50 -1.72
C CYS A 255 26.83 2.92 -2.12
N ALA A 256 27.45 3.49 -3.18
CA ALA A 256 27.13 4.82 -3.67
C ALA A 256 25.79 4.87 -4.44
N THR A 257 25.14 6.03 -4.40
CA THR A 257 23.99 6.36 -5.26
C THR A 257 24.44 7.25 -6.40
N SER A 258 24.05 6.95 -7.64
CA SER A 258 24.42 7.73 -8.83
C SER A 258 23.30 7.77 -9.86
N LYS A 259 23.27 8.84 -10.66
CA LYS A 259 22.43 8.92 -11.87
C LYS A 259 23.14 8.41 -13.12
N SER A 260 24.43 8.14 -13.04
CA SER A 260 25.26 7.66 -14.14
C SER A 260 25.53 6.16 -13.98
N PRO A 261 25.50 5.36 -15.07
CA PRO A 261 25.88 3.95 -15.04
C PRO A 261 27.38 3.74 -14.84
N LYS A 262 28.19 4.80 -14.95
CA LYS A 262 29.66 4.73 -14.88
C LYS A 262 30.18 3.97 -13.65
N LEU A 263 29.51 4.05 -12.50
CA LEU A 263 29.92 3.30 -11.31
C LEU A 263 29.96 1.78 -11.54
N LEU A 264 29.04 1.26 -12.34
CA LEU A 264 28.98 -0.16 -12.65
C LEU A 264 30.03 -0.54 -13.70
N GLU A 265 30.28 0.33 -14.67
CA GLU A 265 31.36 0.15 -15.66
C GLU A 265 32.73 0.14 -14.97
N ASP A 266 32.99 1.14 -14.12
CA ASP A 266 34.21 1.24 -13.32
C ASP A 266 34.37 -0.01 -12.44
N ALA A 267 33.29 -0.55 -11.85
CA ALA A 267 33.35 -1.78 -11.07
C ALA A 267 33.75 -3.00 -11.92
N VAL A 268 33.21 -3.13 -13.14
CA VAL A 268 33.57 -4.23 -14.06
C VAL A 268 35.01 -4.14 -14.54
N ASP A 269 35.56 -2.94 -14.66
CA ASP A 269 36.97 -2.79 -15.04
C ASP A 269 37.91 -3.23 -13.91
N LEU A 270 37.51 -3.06 -12.64
CA LEU A 270 38.32 -3.40 -11.45
C LEU A 270 38.15 -4.83 -10.91
N ILE A 271 37.07 -5.52 -11.28
CA ILE A 271 36.81 -6.90 -10.85
C ILE A 271 37.71 -7.90 -11.60
N ARG A 272 38.07 -9.00 -10.94
CA ARG A 272 38.72 -10.15 -11.58
C ARG A 272 37.74 -10.95 -12.44
N ASP A 273 38.28 -11.85 -13.26
CA ASP A 273 37.48 -12.86 -13.95
C ASP A 273 36.76 -13.77 -12.93
N LYS A 274 35.49 -14.07 -13.20
CA LYS A 274 34.56 -14.81 -12.32
C LYS A 274 34.35 -14.15 -10.95
N GLY A 275 34.54 -12.84 -10.87
CA GLY A 275 34.23 -12.05 -9.66
C GLY A 275 32.77 -11.61 -9.62
N ASN A 276 32.33 -11.12 -8.45
CA ASN A 276 30.95 -10.68 -8.27
C ASN A 276 30.83 -9.19 -7.89
N ILE A 277 29.78 -8.55 -8.41
CA ILE A 277 29.46 -7.15 -8.14
C ILE A 277 28.10 -7.07 -7.44
N ILE A 278 28.08 -6.45 -6.28
CA ILE A 278 26.90 -6.35 -5.42
C ILE A 278 26.36 -4.93 -5.48
N MET A 279 25.14 -4.82 -5.99
CA MET A 279 24.37 -3.58 -6.05
C MET A 279 23.63 -3.36 -4.73
N LEU A 280 24.22 -2.54 -3.86
CA LEU A 280 23.62 -2.14 -2.59
C LEU A 280 23.01 -0.73 -2.66
N GLY A 281 23.69 0.19 -3.34
CA GLY A 281 23.25 1.55 -3.63
C GLY A 281 22.30 1.63 -4.82
N GLY A 282 21.58 2.76 -4.94
CA GLY A 282 20.69 3.02 -6.06
C GLY A 282 21.39 3.69 -7.24
N PHE A 283 21.50 3.00 -8.38
CA PHE A 283 22.04 3.52 -9.63
C PHE A 283 21.46 2.76 -10.84
N PRO A 284 21.43 3.37 -12.04
CA PRO A 284 20.89 2.71 -13.23
C PRO A 284 21.77 1.53 -13.68
N ILE A 285 21.13 0.47 -14.15
CA ILE A 285 21.79 -0.68 -14.79
C ILE A 285 21.80 -0.41 -16.30
N ASN A 286 22.94 0.08 -16.80
CA ASN A 286 23.20 0.17 -18.23
C ASN A 286 24.66 -0.20 -18.44
N ILE A 287 24.93 -1.36 -19.01
CA ILE A 287 26.30 -1.86 -19.15
C ILE A 287 26.46 -2.66 -20.44
N ASN A 288 27.66 -2.57 -21.03
CA ASN A 288 28.04 -3.38 -22.16
C ASN A 288 28.14 -4.86 -21.76
N ARG A 289 27.21 -5.69 -22.26
CA ARG A 289 27.18 -7.14 -22.03
C ARG A 289 28.50 -7.82 -22.37
N ALA A 290 29.23 -7.36 -23.40
CA ALA A 290 30.49 -7.96 -23.79
C ALA A 290 31.53 -7.92 -22.66
N LYS A 291 31.62 -6.80 -21.92
CA LYS A 291 32.54 -6.68 -20.77
C LYS A 291 32.23 -7.69 -19.66
N LEU A 292 30.94 -7.87 -19.34
CA LEU A 292 30.51 -8.87 -18.36
C LEU A 292 30.78 -10.29 -18.84
N TYR A 293 30.54 -10.55 -20.13
CA TYR A 293 30.74 -11.86 -20.75
C TYR A 293 32.22 -12.28 -20.74
N TYR A 294 33.14 -11.39 -21.14
CA TYR A 294 34.57 -11.71 -21.18
C TYR A 294 35.15 -12.08 -19.82
N LYS A 295 34.70 -11.41 -18.75
CA LYS A 295 35.14 -11.67 -17.38
C LYS A 295 34.24 -12.66 -16.63
N GLU A 296 33.17 -13.17 -17.23
CA GLU A 296 32.17 -14.03 -16.58
C GLU A 296 31.69 -13.47 -15.21
N VAL A 297 31.32 -12.18 -15.19
CA VAL A 297 30.99 -11.46 -13.94
C VAL A 297 29.57 -11.72 -13.47
N ASP A 298 29.43 -12.05 -12.18
CA ASP A 298 28.13 -12.13 -11.52
C ASP A 298 27.66 -10.76 -11.04
N LEU A 299 26.49 -10.33 -11.51
CA LEU A 299 25.83 -9.10 -11.04
C LEU A 299 24.69 -9.43 -10.08
N LEU A 300 24.87 -9.09 -8.79
CA LEU A 300 23.95 -9.45 -7.73
C LEU A 300 23.28 -8.22 -7.13
N ILE A 301 21.96 -8.24 -7.03
CA ILE A 301 21.18 -7.20 -6.32
C ILE A 301 21.03 -7.59 -4.85
N SER A 302 21.16 -6.61 -3.96
CA SER A 302 20.91 -6.77 -2.52
C SER A 302 19.57 -6.14 -2.11
N ARG A 303 18.73 -6.90 -1.41
CA ARG A 303 17.41 -6.46 -0.97
C ARG A 303 17.48 -5.93 0.46
N SER A 304 17.50 -4.60 0.64
CA SER A 304 17.34 -3.95 1.95
C SER A 304 18.13 -4.67 3.06
N TYR A 305 17.51 -5.02 4.19
CA TYR A 305 18.10 -5.76 5.30
C TYR A 305 17.82 -7.29 5.25
N GLY A 306 17.37 -7.82 4.10
CA GLY A 306 17.37 -9.25 3.80
C GLY A 306 16.00 -9.93 3.62
N PRO A 307 15.99 -11.28 3.58
CA PRO A 307 14.80 -12.13 3.59
C PRO A 307 13.82 -11.78 4.71
N GLY A 308 12.53 -11.74 4.40
CA GLY A 308 11.47 -11.15 5.24
C GLY A 308 10.96 -9.83 4.66
N ARG A 309 11.85 -9.05 4.03
CA ARG A 309 11.46 -7.75 3.49
C ARG A 309 10.44 -7.88 2.38
N TYR A 310 9.33 -7.14 2.51
CA TYR A 310 8.17 -7.14 1.61
C TYR A 310 7.30 -8.40 1.70
N ASP A 311 7.45 -9.20 2.75
CA ASP A 311 6.57 -10.31 3.09
C ASP A 311 5.72 -9.94 4.31
N ASN A 312 4.41 -9.79 4.11
CA ASN A 312 3.50 -9.38 5.17
C ASN A 312 3.37 -10.45 6.27
N TYR A 313 3.49 -11.74 5.92
CA TYR A 313 3.43 -12.82 6.90
C TYR A 313 4.62 -12.75 7.85
N TYR A 314 5.78 -12.39 7.32
CA TYR A 314 6.98 -12.19 8.12
C TYR A 314 6.97 -10.87 8.89
N GLU A 315 6.79 -9.74 8.20
CA GLU A 315 6.96 -8.41 8.80
C GLU A 315 5.83 -8.03 9.77
N TYR A 316 4.59 -8.44 9.50
CA TYR A 316 3.43 -7.98 10.30
C TYR A 316 2.71 -9.11 11.04
N GLU A 317 2.58 -10.30 10.43
CA GLU A 317 1.96 -11.45 11.10
C GLU A 317 2.93 -12.23 11.98
N GLY A 318 4.22 -11.88 12.00
CA GLY A 318 5.21 -12.43 12.91
C GLY A 318 5.57 -13.91 12.68
N TYR A 319 5.27 -14.46 11.49
CA TYR A 319 5.73 -15.79 11.09
C TYR A 319 7.21 -15.74 10.69
N ASP A 320 8.04 -16.63 11.22
CA ASP A 320 9.44 -16.72 10.80
C ASP A 320 9.60 -17.77 9.70
N TYR A 321 10.69 -17.68 8.92
CA TYR A 321 11.06 -18.72 7.98
C TYR A 321 11.74 -19.88 8.72
N PRO A 322 11.63 -21.12 8.22
CA PRO A 322 12.39 -22.23 8.77
C PRO A 322 13.89 -21.93 8.71
N GLU A 323 14.52 -21.85 9.88
CA GLU A 323 15.90 -21.39 10.04
C GLU A 323 16.90 -22.17 9.18
N LYS A 324 16.71 -23.49 9.05
CA LYS A 324 17.54 -24.37 8.21
C LYS A 324 17.61 -23.98 6.74
N TYR A 325 16.60 -23.28 6.20
CA TYR A 325 16.54 -22.90 4.79
C TYR A 325 16.84 -21.41 4.58
N VAL A 326 16.46 -20.57 5.55
CA VAL A 326 16.68 -19.12 5.49
C VAL A 326 17.37 -18.70 6.77
N PRO A 327 18.70 -18.83 6.89
CA PRO A 327 19.44 -18.58 8.13
C PRO A 327 19.56 -17.08 8.48
N TRP A 328 19.44 -16.20 7.49
CA TRP A 328 19.62 -14.76 7.65
C TRP A 328 18.35 -14.01 7.25
N THR A 329 17.50 -13.70 8.21
CA THR A 329 16.32 -12.84 8.03
C THR A 329 16.59 -11.41 8.49
N GLU A 330 15.66 -10.50 8.22
CA GLU A 330 15.71 -9.11 8.70
C GLU A 330 16.04 -9.01 10.21
N LYS A 331 15.36 -9.83 11.02
CA LYS A 331 15.56 -9.85 12.47
C LYS A 331 16.95 -10.37 12.85
N ARG A 332 17.32 -11.53 12.32
CA ARG A 332 18.60 -12.19 12.64
C ARG A 332 19.79 -11.37 12.18
N ASN A 333 19.67 -10.65 11.06
CA ASN A 333 20.68 -9.68 10.64
C ASN A 333 20.80 -8.51 11.64
N MET A 334 19.69 -7.93 12.10
CA MET A 334 19.72 -6.87 13.11
C MET A 334 20.30 -7.35 14.45
N GLU A 335 19.92 -8.55 14.91
CA GLU A 335 20.46 -9.16 16.13
C GLU A 335 21.96 -9.41 16.02
N PHE A 336 22.43 -9.91 14.87
CA PHE A 336 23.86 -10.13 14.64
C PHE A 336 24.64 -8.82 14.59
N VAL A 337 24.09 -7.76 13.99
CA VAL A 337 24.70 -6.42 14.03
C VAL A 337 24.83 -5.92 15.46
N LEU A 338 23.78 -6.03 16.28
CA LEU A 338 23.83 -5.66 17.70
C LEU A 338 24.88 -6.48 18.47
N LYS A 339 25.03 -7.77 18.14
CA LYS A 339 26.10 -8.62 18.68
C LYS A 339 27.48 -8.12 18.29
N LEU A 340 27.72 -7.77 17.02
CA LEU A 340 29.02 -7.23 16.58
C LEU A 340 29.35 -5.88 17.23
N ILE A 341 28.37 -5.02 17.45
CA ILE A 341 28.53 -3.77 18.21
C ILE A 341 28.90 -4.09 19.66
N SER A 342 28.17 -5.02 20.30
CA SER A 342 28.43 -5.47 21.67
C SER A 342 29.85 -6.05 21.84
N GLU A 343 30.33 -6.81 20.85
CA GLU A 343 31.69 -7.37 20.82
C GLU A 343 32.76 -6.35 20.38
N LYS A 344 32.39 -5.08 20.17
CA LYS A 344 33.25 -3.99 19.67
C LYS A 344 33.90 -4.27 18.32
N LYS A 345 33.35 -5.22 17.54
CA LYS A 345 33.77 -5.53 16.17
C LYS A 345 33.21 -4.55 15.15
N LEU A 346 32.16 -3.80 15.52
CA LEU A 346 31.56 -2.75 14.71
C LEU A 346 31.51 -1.43 15.50
N ASN A 347 32.41 -0.49 15.18
CA ASN A 347 32.51 0.80 15.85
C ASN A 347 31.57 1.84 15.20
N VAL A 348 30.27 1.70 15.49
CA VAL A 348 29.25 2.64 14.97
C VAL A 348 29.31 4.01 15.65
N LYS A 349 29.81 4.08 16.89
CA LYS A 349 29.96 5.34 17.63
C LYS A 349 30.82 6.34 16.87
N ARG A 350 31.88 5.86 16.21
CA ARG A 350 32.77 6.69 15.39
C ARG A 350 32.09 7.28 14.14
N LEU A 351 30.99 6.69 13.68
CA LEU A 351 30.22 7.16 12.53
C LEU A 351 29.27 8.32 12.88
N ILE A 352 28.93 8.48 14.17
CA ILE A 352 28.01 9.53 14.64
C ILE A 352 28.71 10.88 14.49
N THR A 353 28.20 11.70 13.58
CA THR A 353 28.68 13.08 13.37
C THR A 353 27.98 14.04 14.31
N ASP A 354 26.65 13.93 14.42
CA ASP A 354 25.84 14.80 15.25
C ASP A 354 24.68 14.04 15.88
N ILE A 355 24.28 14.52 17.06
CA ILE A 355 23.01 14.17 17.70
C ILE A 355 22.19 15.45 17.75
N ILE A 356 21.07 15.47 17.03
CA ILE A 356 20.23 16.66 16.88
C ILE A 356 18.85 16.38 17.51
N PRO A 357 18.31 17.28 18.35
CA PRO A 357 16.94 17.14 18.84
C PRO A 357 15.93 17.07 17.69
N VAL A 358 14.89 16.25 17.82
CA VAL A 358 13.91 16.03 16.73
C VAL A 358 13.21 17.33 16.29
N GLU A 359 13.06 18.32 17.18
CA GLU A 359 12.52 19.66 16.87
C GLU A 359 13.35 20.39 15.82
N LYS A 360 14.65 20.07 15.72
CA LYS A 360 15.60 20.62 14.75
C LYS A 360 15.88 19.66 13.59
N ALA A 361 15.01 18.66 13.34
CA ALA A 361 15.21 17.68 12.27
C ALA A 361 15.45 18.33 10.90
N ASN A 362 14.75 19.42 10.55
CA ASN A 362 14.98 20.12 9.29
C ASN A 362 16.44 20.60 9.13
N THR A 363 17.09 21.01 10.23
CA THR A 363 18.52 21.36 10.25
C THR A 363 19.40 20.12 10.00
N ALA A 364 19.04 18.97 10.55
CA ALA A 364 19.74 17.71 10.30
C ALA A 364 19.75 17.32 8.81
N TYR A 365 18.57 17.33 8.17
CA TYR A 365 18.48 17.01 6.74
C TYR A 365 19.17 18.05 5.85
N ASN A 366 19.08 19.34 6.20
CA ASN A 366 19.82 20.38 5.49
C ASN A 366 21.33 20.23 5.61
N LYS A 367 21.84 19.83 6.78
CA LYS A 367 23.28 19.56 7.00
C LYS A 367 23.74 18.38 6.14
N LEU A 368 22.98 17.28 6.12
CA LEU A 368 23.25 16.13 5.26
C LEU A 368 23.27 16.48 3.76
N GLU A 369 22.43 17.42 3.32
CA GLU A 369 22.35 17.84 1.92
C GLU A 369 23.44 18.86 1.53
N LYS A 370 23.72 19.84 2.40
CA LYS A 370 24.64 20.97 2.10
C LYS A 370 26.08 20.73 2.51
N ASP A 371 26.32 19.91 3.53
CA ASP A 371 27.66 19.54 3.99
C ASP A 371 27.85 18.01 4.04
N PRO A 372 27.73 17.32 2.89
CA PRO A 372 27.91 15.88 2.81
C PRO A 372 29.37 15.44 3.05
N ILE A 373 30.33 16.37 2.99
CA ILE A 373 31.76 16.11 3.19
C ILE A 373 32.04 15.87 4.67
N ASN A 374 31.46 16.68 5.56
CA ASN A 374 31.69 16.57 7.00
C ASN A 374 30.67 15.72 7.74
N THR A 375 29.63 15.21 7.06
CA THR A 375 28.52 14.51 7.70
C THR A 375 28.40 13.06 7.24
N ILE A 376 28.45 12.11 8.18
CA ILE A 376 28.29 10.66 7.94
C ILE A 376 26.93 10.17 8.45
N ALA A 377 26.72 10.23 9.76
CA ALA A 377 25.49 9.82 10.42
C ALA A 377 24.99 10.92 11.36
N ILE A 378 23.69 11.21 11.28
CA ILE A 378 23.02 12.07 12.25
C ILE A 378 21.96 11.24 12.96
N LEU A 379 21.99 11.27 14.29
CA LEU A 379 20.94 10.73 15.14
C LEU A 379 19.97 11.84 15.54
N LEU A 380 18.68 11.53 15.50
CA LEU A 380 17.62 12.36 16.03
C LEU A 380 17.31 11.93 17.45
N LYS A 381 17.46 12.83 18.43
CA LYS A 381 17.10 12.59 19.83
C LYS A 381 15.64 13.02 20.06
N PHE A 382 14.78 12.09 20.48
CA PHE A 382 13.35 12.33 20.70
C PHE A 382 13.01 12.77 22.14
N PHE A 383 13.84 12.43 23.13
CA PHE A 383 13.61 12.75 24.54
C PHE A 383 14.52 13.88 25.05
N LYS A 384 13.95 14.74 25.91
CA LYS A 384 14.70 15.43 26.97
C LYS A 384 14.58 14.58 28.24
N ASP A 385 15.62 14.57 29.08
CA ASP A 385 15.65 13.75 30.30
C ASP A 385 14.88 14.40 31.48
N ASP A 386 13.80 15.13 31.19
CA ASP A 386 12.91 15.73 32.18
C ASP A 386 11.61 14.91 32.28
N GLY A 387 11.49 14.13 33.35
CA GLY A 387 10.39 13.22 33.64
C GLY A 387 9.03 13.87 33.94
N SER A 388 8.54 14.77 33.08
CA SER A 388 7.20 15.36 33.21
C SER A 388 6.37 15.10 31.96
N ILE A 389 5.42 14.17 32.07
CA ILE A 389 4.31 14.02 31.12
C ILE A 389 3.30 15.13 31.44
N LYS A 390 3.22 16.18 30.61
CA LYS A 390 2.07 17.09 30.64
C LYS A 390 0.93 16.44 29.89
N ILE A 391 -0.08 15.99 30.63
CA ILE A 391 -1.39 15.64 30.09
C ILE A 391 -2.05 16.94 29.61
N ILE A 392 -2.14 17.10 28.29
CA ILE A 392 -2.98 18.15 27.70
C ILE A 392 -4.43 17.64 27.80
N LYS A 393 -5.20 18.26 28.70
CA LYS A 393 -6.67 18.17 28.67
C LYS A 393 -7.14 19.05 27.50
N ASP A 394 -7.69 18.43 26.46
CA ASP A 394 -8.41 19.17 25.42
C ASP A 394 -9.65 19.82 26.05
N GLN A 395 -9.75 21.15 25.88
CA GLN A 395 -10.95 21.91 26.16
C GLN A 395 -11.98 21.65 25.05
N ILE A 396 -13.20 21.30 25.46
CA ILE A 396 -14.37 21.18 24.60
C ILE A 396 -14.79 22.59 24.19
N LYS A 397 -14.89 22.84 22.88
CA LYS A 397 -15.64 23.99 22.35
C LYS A 397 -17.06 23.55 22.02
N GLU A 398 -18.02 24.34 22.47
CA GLU A 398 -19.45 24.21 22.19
C GLU A 398 -19.78 24.34 20.70
N LYS A 399 -20.87 23.69 20.31
CA LYS A 399 -21.29 23.43 18.93
C LYS A 399 -22.68 24.01 18.72
N GLU A 400 -22.85 24.83 17.68
CA GLU A 400 -24.17 25.20 17.16
C GLU A 400 -24.90 23.98 16.58
N ILE A 401 -26.20 23.93 16.81
CA ILE A 401 -27.10 22.86 16.39
C ILE A 401 -27.67 23.22 15.01
N SER A 402 -27.16 22.54 13.96
CA SER A 402 -27.94 22.22 12.77
C SER A 402 -27.93 20.70 12.60
N LYS A 403 -29.08 20.12 12.27
CA LYS A 403 -29.37 18.67 12.36
C LYS A 403 -28.72 17.87 11.22
N LYS A 404 -27.38 17.79 11.20
CA LYS A 404 -26.60 16.96 10.27
C LYS A 404 -26.60 15.49 10.71
N LEU A 405 -26.58 14.56 9.76
CA LEU A 405 -26.39 13.14 10.04
C LEU A 405 -24.97 12.91 10.55
N ILE A 406 -24.83 12.32 11.73
CA ILE A 406 -23.53 12.03 12.33
C ILE A 406 -23.18 10.57 12.08
N ILE A 407 -22.10 10.34 11.33
CA ILE A 407 -21.71 8.99 10.88
C ILE A 407 -20.36 8.54 11.47
N GLY A 408 -20.23 7.23 11.62
CA GLY A 408 -19.00 6.54 11.98
C GLY A 408 -18.57 5.57 10.89
N LEU A 409 -17.27 5.42 10.66
CA LEU A 409 -16.75 4.50 9.65
C LEU A 409 -15.96 3.37 10.30
N ILE A 410 -16.22 2.13 9.93
CA ILE A 410 -15.38 0.98 10.25
C ILE A 410 -14.70 0.53 8.96
N GLY A 411 -13.38 0.71 8.89
CA GLY A 411 -12.62 0.63 7.64
C GLY A 411 -12.53 1.98 6.93
N CYS A 412 -11.43 2.18 6.21
CA CYS A 412 -11.16 3.38 5.41
C CYS A 412 -10.19 2.97 4.28
N GLY A 413 -10.54 1.92 3.54
CA GLY A 413 -9.72 1.37 2.46
C GLY A 413 -9.65 2.27 1.23
N SER A 414 -8.74 1.96 0.30
CA SER A 414 -8.49 2.76 -0.91
C SER A 414 -9.75 3.03 -1.75
N PHE A 415 -10.67 2.07 -1.80
CA PHE A 415 -11.96 2.26 -2.49
C PHE A 415 -12.81 3.35 -1.84
N ALA A 416 -13.05 3.26 -0.53
CA ALA A 416 -13.81 4.27 0.21
C ALA A 416 -13.20 5.67 0.03
N GLN A 417 -11.87 5.74 0.09
CA GLN A 417 -11.11 6.98 -0.09
C GLN A 417 -11.25 7.60 -1.49
N GLY A 418 -11.26 6.76 -2.53
CA GLY A 418 -11.33 7.21 -3.92
C GLY A 418 -12.75 7.47 -4.42
N SER A 419 -13.74 6.75 -3.88
CA SER A 419 -15.08 6.70 -4.46
C SER A 419 -16.18 7.29 -3.58
N HIS A 420 -16.17 7.08 -2.25
CA HIS A 420 -17.32 7.44 -1.40
C HIS A 420 -17.05 8.66 -0.52
N LEU A 421 -15.88 8.68 0.13
CA LEU A 421 -15.51 9.74 1.07
C LEU A 421 -15.54 11.15 0.48
N PRO A 422 -15.09 11.41 -0.76
CA PRO A 422 -15.21 12.74 -1.37
C PRO A 422 -16.65 13.26 -1.36
N HIS A 423 -17.62 12.41 -1.68
CA HIS A 423 -19.05 12.78 -1.74
C HIS A 423 -19.67 12.93 -0.35
N LEU A 424 -19.28 12.10 0.62
CA LEU A 424 -19.75 12.22 2.00
C LEU A 424 -19.25 13.51 2.66
N LEU A 425 -18.02 13.92 2.37
CA LEU A 425 -17.40 15.14 2.92
C LEU A 425 -17.95 16.42 2.29
N SER A 426 -18.27 16.38 0.99
CA SER A 426 -18.89 17.52 0.30
C SER A 426 -20.37 17.67 0.62
N ASN A 427 -21.00 16.67 1.25
CA ASN A 427 -22.42 16.72 1.58
C ASN A 427 -22.66 17.57 2.86
N PRO A 428 -23.37 18.71 2.77
CA PRO A 428 -23.57 19.60 3.93
C PRO A 428 -24.39 18.97 5.06
N ASN A 429 -25.18 17.93 4.74
CA ASN A 429 -26.06 17.21 5.67
C ASN A 429 -25.36 16.03 6.36
N CYS A 430 -24.07 15.80 6.11
CA CYS A 430 -23.30 14.69 6.68
C CYS A 430 -22.12 15.21 7.50
N LYS A 431 -21.84 14.58 8.64
CA LYS A 431 -20.62 14.79 9.41
C LYS A 431 -20.00 13.46 9.78
N ILE A 432 -18.75 13.24 9.35
CA ILE A 432 -17.96 12.10 9.81
C ILE A 432 -17.43 12.40 11.21
N LYS A 433 -17.95 11.70 12.22
CA LYS A 433 -17.51 11.86 13.61
C LYS A 433 -16.33 10.96 13.96
N GLY A 434 -16.43 9.68 13.60
CA GLY A 434 -15.45 8.67 14.00
C GLY A 434 -15.01 7.82 12.82
N ILE A 435 -13.72 7.49 12.73
CA ILE A 435 -13.22 6.48 11.78
C ILE A 435 -12.42 5.42 12.57
N SER A 436 -12.72 4.15 12.35
CA SER A 436 -12.01 3.01 12.91
C SER A 436 -11.23 2.31 11.81
N THR A 437 -9.90 2.20 11.92
CA THR A 437 -9.07 1.51 10.91
C THR A 437 -8.10 0.54 11.58
N GLN A 438 -7.76 -0.57 10.94
CA GLN A 438 -6.86 -1.57 11.54
C GLN A 438 -5.40 -1.08 11.66
N HIS A 439 -4.91 -0.27 10.73
CA HIS A 439 -3.51 0.18 10.71
C HIS A 439 -3.36 1.68 10.98
N ASN A 440 -2.33 2.04 11.76
CA ASN A 440 -2.01 3.43 12.11
C ASN A 440 -1.67 4.32 10.90
N SER A 441 -1.14 3.76 9.81
CA SER A 441 -0.90 4.49 8.56
C SER A 441 -2.21 4.99 7.92
N SER A 442 -3.22 4.13 7.85
CA SER A 442 -4.58 4.46 7.38
C SER A 442 -5.29 5.40 8.35
N ALA A 443 -5.13 5.21 9.66
CA ALA A 443 -5.73 6.08 10.68
C ALA A 443 -5.28 7.55 10.54
N ASN A 444 -3.96 7.76 10.38
CA ASN A 444 -3.38 9.09 10.20
C ASN A 444 -3.84 9.73 8.89
N TYR A 445 -3.87 8.96 7.79
CA TYR A 445 -4.41 9.42 6.52
C TYR A 445 -5.86 9.89 6.65
N CYS A 446 -6.72 9.10 7.29
CA CYS A 446 -8.14 9.43 7.42
C CYS A 446 -8.34 10.63 8.37
N LYS A 447 -7.49 10.81 9.40
CA LYS A 447 -7.53 12.01 10.25
C LYS A 447 -7.15 13.29 9.50
N GLU A 448 -6.08 13.24 8.70
CA GLU A 448 -5.54 14.40 8.00
C GLU A 448 -6.39 14.83 6.80
N ASN A 449 -7.03 13.90 6.09
CA ASN A 449 -7.77 14.21 4.87
C ASN A 449 -9.27 14.41 5.11
N TYR A 450 -9.83 13.78 6.16
CA TYR A 450 -11.28 13.74 6.36
C TYR A 450 -11.73 14.43 7.65
N HIS A 451 -10.77 14.89 8.47
CA HIS A 451 -10.98 15.66 9.70
C HIS A 451 -12.13 15.14 10.60
N PRO A 452 -12.24 13.81 10.86
CA PRO A 452 -13.21 13.31 11.82
C PRO A 452 -12.87 13.80 13.23
N GLU A 453 -13.87 13.90 14.10
CA GLU A 453 -13.67 14.26 15.51
C GLU A 453 -12.72 13.26 16.22
N PHE A 454 -12.79 11.98 15.85
CA PHE A 454 -11.79 11.00 16.29
C PHE A 454 -11.48 9.92 15.24
N VAL A 455 -10.26 9.39 15.34
CA VAL A 455 -9.88 8.12 14.71
C VAL A 455 -9.45 7.14 15.79
N THR A 456 -9.80 5.87 15.62
CA THR A 456 -9.52 4.77 16.56
C THR A 456 -9.15 3.48 15.81
N THR A 457 -8.62 2.49 16.49
CA THR A 457 -8.56 1.11 15.99
C THR A 457 -9.62 0.21 16.66
N ASP A 458 -10.24 0.69 17.75
CA ASP A 458 -11.35 0.02 18.43
C ASP A 458 -12.69 0.49 17.88
N TYR A 459 -13.23 -0.29 16.94
CA TYR A 459 -14.53 -0.04 16.34
C TYR A 459 -15.66 0.02 17.39
N LYS A 460 -15.52 -0.58 18.59
CA LYS A 460 -16.53 -0.50 19.65
C LYS A 460 -16.76 0.93 20.11
N LYS A 461 -15.75 1.81 20.02
CA LYS A 461 -15.92 3.24 20.31
C LYS A 461 -16.92 3.89 19.37
N ILE A 462 -16.93 3.52 18.09
CA ILE A 462 -17.94 3.99 17.14
C ILE A 462 -19.32 3.45 17.50
N LEU A 463 -19.41 2.16 17.85
CA LEU A 463 -20.69 1.53 18.17
C LEU A 463 -21.32 2.06 19.46
N LYS A 464 -20.52 2.41 20.46
CA LYS A 464 -20.96 2.93 21.75
C LYS A 464 -21.25 4.43 21.77
N ASP A 465 -20.81 5.17 20.74
CA ASP A 465 -21.01 6.62 20.68
C ASP A 465 -22.48 6.93 20.40
N PRO A 466 -23.21 7.59 21.31
CA PRO A 466 -24.64 7.84 21.13
C PRO A 466 -24.94 8.85 20.03
N GLU A 467 -24.00 9.74 19.68
CA GLU A 467 -24.22 10.71 18.60
C GLU A 467 -24.05 10.07 17.21
N ILE A 468 -23.35 8.95 17.09
CA ILE A 468 -23.22 8.26 15.79
C ILE A 468 -24.52 7.51 15.51
N GLU A 469 -25.24 7.89 14.45
CA GLU A 469 -26.53 7.30 14.08
C GLU A 469 -26.34 6.16 13.05
N THR A 470 -25.39 6.35 12.13
CA THR A 470 -25.14 5.44 11.01
C THR A 470 -23.68 5.04 10.95
N VAL A 471 -23.44 3.74 10.73
CA VAL A 471 -22.11 3.16 10.58
C VAL A 471 -21.89 2.74 9.13
N PHE A 472 -20.81 3.24 8.52
CA PHE A 472 -20.35 2.85 7.19
C PHE A 472 -19.22 1.82 7.32
N ILE A 473 -19.35 0.67 6.66
CA ILE A 473 -18.41 -0.45 6.76
C ILE A 473 -17.65 -0.61 5.43
N TYR A 474 -16.34 -0.41 5.48
CA TYR A 474 -15.40 -0.41 4.36
C TYR A 474 -14.22 -1.39 4.60
N THR A 475 -14.50 -2.55 5.18
CA THR A 475 -13.50 -3.55 5.58
C THR A 475 -13.32 -4.63 4.51
N ARG A 476 -12.58 -5.69 4.83
CA ARG A 476 -12.48 -6.89 3.98
C ARG A 476 -13.78 -7.68 4.01
N HIS A 477 -14.10 -8.41 2.93
CA HIS A 477 -15.40 -9.06 2.76
C HIS A 477 -15.76 -10.00 3.92
N ASN A 478 -14.81 -10.82 4.39
CA ASN A 478 -14.99 -11.73 5.51
C ASN A 478 -15.41 -11.08 6.85
N THR A 479 -15.20 -9.77 6.99
CA THR A 479 -15.55 -9.03 8.20
C THR A 479 -16.88 -8.27 8.11
N HIS A 480 -17.51 -8.21 6.93
CA HIS A 480 -18.74 -7.44 6.71
C HIS A 480 -19.88 -7.89 7.64
N LYS A 481 -20.22 -9.19 7.68
CA LYS A 481 -21.21 -9.75 8.63
C LYS A 481 -20.95 -9.29 10.05
N LYS A 482 -19.71 -9.47 10.52
CA LYS A 482 -19.32 -9.21 11.91
C LYS A 482 -19.61 -7.76 12.29
N PHE A 483 -19.24 -6.81 11.45
CA PHE A 483 -19.43 -5.39 11.75
C PHE A 483 -20.86 -4.94 11.52
N ALA A 484 -21.54 -5.45 10.49
CA ALA A 484 -22.94 -5.13 10.22
C ALA A 484 -23.84 -5.55 11.38
N ILE A 485 -23.77 -6.82 11.80
CA ILE A 485 -24.58 -7.34 12.92
C ILE A 485 -24.29 -6.57 14.22
N LYS A 486 -23.01 -6.29 14.51
CA LYS A 486 -22.65 -5.56 15.73
C LYS A 486 -23.14 -4.11 15.72
N ALA A 487 -23.14 -3.45 14.56
CA ALA A 487 -23.67 -2.10 14.42
C ALA A 487 -25.20 -2.07 14.55
N LEU A 488 -25.91 -2.98 13.86
CA LEU A 488 -27.36 -3.12 13.96
C LEU A 488 -27.81 -3.38 15.40
N LYS A 489 -27.18 -4.35 16.08
CA LYS A 489 -27.47 -4.67 17.49
C LYS A 489 -27.08 -3.56 18.47
N ALA A 490 -26.16 -2.67 18.10
CA ALA A 490 -25.87 -1.44 18.84
C ALA A 490 -26.88 -0.31 18.53
N GLY A 491 -27.95 -0.60 17.79
CA GLY A 491 -29.00 0.35 17.46
C GLY A 491 -28.62 1.35 16.36
N LYS A 492 -27.58 1.06 15.57
CA LYS A 492 -27.10 1.94 14.49
C LYS A 492 -27.69 1.53 13.14
N ASN A 493 -27.96 2.50 12.28
CA ASN A 493 -28.17 2.23 10.87
C ASN A 493 -26.84 1.80 10.22
N VAL A 494 -26.89 1.04 9.12
CA VAL A 494 -25.70 0.46 8.49
C VAL A 494 -25.68 0.73 6.99
N PHE A 495 -24.54 1.22 6.52
CA PHE A 495 -24.11 1.05 5.13
C PHE A 495 -22.91 0.09 5.14
N VAL A 496 -22.88 -0.88 4.23
CA VAL A 496 -21.74 -1.78 4.06
C VAL A 496 -21.37 -1.92 2.60
N GLU A 497 -20.07 -1.88 2.30
CA GLU A 497 -19.60 -2.22 0.96
C GLU A 497 -19.98 -3.65 0.58
N LYS A 498 -20.11 -3.91 -0.72
CA LYS A 498 -20.39 -5.26 -1.21
C LYS A 498 -19.19 -6.19 -0.95
N PRO A 499 -19.41 -7.50 -0.76
CA PRO A 499 -20.70 -8.19 -0.65
C PRO A 499 -21.31 -8.12 0.75
N MET A 500 -22.57 -8.55 0.91
CA MET A 500 -23.25 -8.63 2.21
C MET A 500 -22.52 -9.57 3.19
N GLY A 501 -21.99 -10.68 2.66
CA GLY A 501 -21.22 -11.70 3.34
C GLY A 501 -20.62 -12.64 2.30
N ILE A 502 -19.68 -13.50 2.72
CA ILE A 502 -18.97 -14.40 1.78
C ILE A 502 -19.60 -15.80 1.68
N THR A 503 -20.61 -16.08 2.50
CA THR A 503 -21.37 -17.35 2.49
C THR A 503 -22.86 -17.06 2.64
N TYR A 504 -23.72 -17.96 2.15
CA TYR A 504 -25.17 -17.83 2.23
C TYR A 504 -25.67 -17.57 3.67
N ASP A 505 -25.25 -18.41 4.63
CA ASP A 505 -25.64 -18.27 6.04
C ASP A 505 -25.23 -16.94 6.65
N GLN A 506 -24.08 -16.39 6.24
CA GLN A 506 -23.68 -15.06 6.71
C GLN A 506 -24.64 -13.98 6.22
N CYS A 507 -25.08 -14.06 4.96
CA CYS A 507 -26.03 -13.11 4.38
C CYS A 507 -27.41 -13.24 5.05
N VAL A 508 -27.92 -14.47 5.24
CA VAL A 508 -29.19 -14.72 5.95
C VAL A 508 -29.14 -14.17 7.39
N ASN A 509 -28.03 -14.38 8.10
CA ASN A 509 -27.85 -13.83 9.45
C ASN A 509 -27.92 -12.31 9.48
N VAL A 510 -27.31 -11.63 8.50
CA VAL A 510 -27.41 -10.16 8.40
C VAL A 510 -28.85 -9.75 8.09
N TYR A 511 -29.50 -10.39 7.12
CA TYR A 511 -30.89 -10.12 6.74
C TYR A 511 -31.84 -10.22 7.95
N ASN A 512 -31.78 -11.33 8.69
CA ASN A 512 -32.61 -11.54 9.89
C ASN A 512 -32.30 -10.51 10.98
N THR A 513 -31.04 -10.14 11.18
CA THR A 513 -30.67 -9.08 12.15
C THR A 513 -31.25 -7.73 11.76
N VAL A 514 -31.31 -7.40 10.46
CA VAL A 514 -31.94 -6.15 9.99
C VAL A 514 -33.43 -6.17 10.30
N LYS A 515 -34.14 -7.28 10.01
CA LYS A 515 -35.57 -7.43 10.34
C LYS A 515 -35.84 -7.36 11.85
N GLU A 516 -34.99 -7.98 12.68
CA GLU A 516 -35.08 -7.95 14.14
C GLU A 516 -34.91 -6.53 14.69
N THR A 517 -33.86 -5.83 14.27
CA THR A 517 -33.49 -4.51 14.81
C THR A 517 -34.29 -3.36 14.21
N LYS A 518 -34.91 -3.58 13.04
CA LYS A 518 -35.66 -2.58 12.25
C LYS A 518 -34.85 -1.32 11.92
N LYS A 519 -33.51 -1.43 11.92
CA LYS A 519 -32.59 -0.34 11.53
C LYS A 519 -32.44 -0.28 10.02
N LEU A 520 -32.11 0.90 9.49
CA LEU A 520 -31.83 1.03 8.06
C LEU A 520 -30.55 0.27 7.72
N TYR A 521 -30.60 -0.48 6.62
CA TYR A 521 -29.47 -1.21 6.07
C TYR A 521 -29.38 -0.96 4.57
N SER A 522 -28.19 -0.61 4.08
CA SER A 522 -27.90 -0.44 2.66
C SER A 522 -26.57 -1.13 2.32
N ILE A 523 -26.47 -1.63 1.10
CA ILE A 523 -25.24 -2.21 0.54
C ILE A 523 -24.74 -1.34 -0.63
N GLY A 524 -23.43 -1.35 -0.90
CA GLY A 524 -22.76 -0.61 -1.99
C GLY A 524 -23.10 -1.10 -3.41
N PHE A 525 -24.38 -1.09 -3.80
CA PHE A 525 -24.85 -1.42 -5.14
C PHE A 525 -25.09 -0.16 -5.99
N ASN A 526 -24.00 0.57 -6.22
CA ASN A 526 -24.06 1.91 -6.78
C ASN A 526 -24.62 2.02 -8.22
N ARG A 527 -24.68 0.94 -9.02
CA ARG A 527 -25.11 1.02 -10.43
C ARG A 527 -26.55 1.48 -10.59
N ARG A 528 -27.44 1.12 -9.65
CA ARG A 528 -28.83 1.60 -9.64
C ARG A 528 -28.90 3.12 -9.67
N TYR A 529 -27.94 3.80 -9.06
CA TYR A 529 -27.92 5.26 -8.90
C TYR A 529 -27.34 6.01 -10.10
N SER A 530 -26.75 5.32 -11.08
CA SER A 530 -26.25 5.96 -12.30
C SER A 530 -27.39 6.67 -13.03
N SER A 531 -27.14 7.89 -13.51
CA SER A 531 -28.08 8.66 -14.33
C SER A 531 -28.60 7.88 -15.52
N LEU A 532 -27.74 7.14 -16.23
CA LEU A 532 -28.10 6.33 -17.39
C LEU A 532 -29.04 5.16 -16.98
N ILE A 533 -28.78 4.51 -15.86
CA ILE A 533 -29.66 3.43 -15.36
C ILE A 533 -31.01 3.97 -14.89
N GLN A 534 -31.04 5.16 -14.29
CA GLN A 534 -32.28 5.81 -13.88
C GLN A 534 -33.14 6.18 -15.09
N ILE A 535 -32.53 6.63 -16.19
CA ILE A 535 -33.22 6.83 -17.48
C ILE A 535 -33.76 5.50 -18.02
N SER A 536 -32.92 4.45 -18.07
CA SER A 536 -33.38 3.12 -18.51
C SER A 536 -34.56 2.63 -17.68
N LYS A 537 -34.52 2.78 -16.36
CA LYS A 537 -35.61 2.35 -15.49
C LYS A 537 -36.89 3.12 -15.76
N GLY A 538 -36.80 4.43 -16.01
CA GLY A 538 -37.95 5.26 -16.39
C GLY A 538 -38.58 4.81 -17.71
N LEU A 539 -37.75 4.55 -18.73
CA LEU A 539 -38.20 4.08 -20.05
C LEU A 539 -38.87 2.69 -20.00
N LEU A 540 -38.49 1.85 -19.03
CA LEU A 540 -39.00 0.48 -18.88
C LEU A 540 -40.20 0.37 -17.93
N LYS A 541 -40.54 1.42 -17.18
CA LYS A 541 -41.43 1.35 -16.02
C LYS A 541 -42.83 0.78 -16.34
N ASP A 542 -43.40 1.16 -17.47
CA ASP A 542 -44.79 0.84 -17.84
C ASP A 542 -44.89 -0.18 -18.98
N ARG A 543 -43.80 -0.89 -19.30
CA ARG A 543 -43.79 -1.89 -20.36
C ARG A 543 -44.31 -3.24 -19.85
N THR A 544 -45.17 -3.87 -20.64
CA THR A 544 -45.67 -5.24 -20.42
C THR A 544 -44.85 -6.29 -21.18
N ASN A 545 -44.10 -5.89 -22.19
CA ASN A 545 -43.27 -6.77 -23.00
C ASN A 545 -42.10 -7.33 -22.18
N PRO A 546 -41.73 -8.61 -22.35
CA PRO A 546 -40.52 -9.18 -21.74
C PRO A 546 -39.27 -8.37 -22.05
N ILE A 547 -38.32 -8.39 -21.11
CA ILE A 547 -37.03 -7.71 -21.24
C ILE A 547 -35.94 -8.75 -21.47
N ILE A 548 -35.06 -8.51 -22.43
CA ILE A 548 -33.80 -9.25 -22.60
C ILE A 548 -32.64 -8.34 -22.26
N ILE A 549 -31.79 -8.75 -21.32
CA ILE A 549 -30.57 -8.01 -20.96
C ILE A 549 -29.34 -8.84 -21.34
N ASN A 550 -28.43 -8.27 -22.12
CA ASN A 550 -27.05 -8.74 -22.24
C ASN A 550 -26.13 -7.81 -21.46
N TYR A 551 -25.46 -8.32 -20.43
CA TYR A 551 -24.50 -7.55 -19.65
C TYR A 551 -23.12 -8.20 -19.71
N ARG A 552 -22.18 -7.54 -20.40
CA ARG A 552 -20.78 -7.92 -20.43
C ARG A 552 -19.97 -7.12 -19.42
N ILE A 553 -19.26 -7.83 -18.56
CA ILE A 553 -18.30 -7.32 -17.59
C ILE A 553 -16.96 -8.00 -17.85
N ALA A 554 -16.01 -7.22 -18.36
CA ALA A 554 -14.69 -7.67 -18.75
C ALA A 554 -13.63 -6.89 -17.95
N ASN A 555 -13.18 -7.47 -16.85
CA ASN A 555 -12.16 -6.93 -15.97
C ASN A 555 -10.75 -7.16 -16.52
N SER A 556 -9.81 -6.32 -16.09
CA SER A 556 -8.39 -6.59 -16.29
C SER A 556 -7.89 -7.64 -15.31
N PHE A 557 -6.85 -8.38 -15.71
CA PHE A 557 -6.20 -9.39 -14.90
C PHE A 557 -5.86 -8.94 -13.46
N ILE A 558 -6.35 -9.70 -12.49
CA ILE A 558 -6.02 -9.55 -11.06
C ILE A 558 -4.97 -10.59 -10.69
N PRO A 559 -3.83 -10.23 -10.06
CA PRO A 559 -2.82 -11.22 -9.66
C PRO A 559 -3.36 -12.26 -8.67
N GLY A 560 -2.98 -13.54 -8.85
CA GLY A 560 -3.54 -14.66 -8.07
C GLY A 560 -3.21 -14.65 -6.57
N HIS A 561 -2.21 -13.88 -6.13
CA HIS A 561 -1.88 -13.68 -4.71
C HIS A 561 -2.71 -12.56 -4.05
N HIS A 562 -3.64 -11.95 -4.78
CA HIS A 562 -4.51 -10.91 -4.25
C HIS A 562 -5.57 -11.52 -3.32
N TRP A 563 -5.82 -10.88 -2.18
CA TRP A 563 -6.75 -11.33 -1.12
C TRP A 563 -8.16 -11.71 -1.58
N ILE A 564 -8.62 -11.17 -2.72
CA ILE A 564 -9.95 -11.50 -3.28
C ILE A 564 -10.07 -13.00 -3.60
N PHE A 565 -8.95 -13.64 -3.92
CA PHE A 565 -8.89 -15.06 -4.23
C PHE A 565 -8.71 -15.96 -3.01
N ASP A 566 -8.51 -15.40 -1.82
CA ASP A 566 -8.55 -16.18 -0.59
C ASP A 566 -10.02 -16.54 -0.28
N PRO A 567 -10.39 -17.83 -0.22
CA PRO A 567 -11.76 -18.26 0.06
C PRO A 567 -12.30 -17.75 1.41
N ASN A 568 -11.42 -17.54 2.39
CA ASN A 568 -11.74 -17.14 3.76
C ASN A 568 -11.70 -15.62 3.98
N GLU A 569 -11.07 -14.87 3.09
CA GLU A 569 -11.02 -13.39 3.15
C GLU A 569 -11.92 -12.74 2.10
N GLY A 570 -11.75 -13.11 0.83
CA GLY A 570 -12.39 -12.49 -0.33
C GLY A 570 -13.61 -13.24 -0.87
N GLY A 571 -13.62 -14.57 -0.77
CA GLY A 571 -14.69 -15.44 -1.27
C GLY A 571 -14.76 -15.57 -2.81
N GLY A 572 -13.79 -14.99 -3.53
CA GLY A 572 -13.75 -14.95 -4.99
C GLY A 572 -14.53 -13.79 -5.61
N PRO A 573 -14.20 -13.43 -6.86
CA PRO A 573 -14.81 -12.29 -7.56
C PRO A 573 -16.30 -12.47 -7.87
N ILE A 574 -16.79 -13.71 -8.04
CA ILE A 574 -18.24 -13.96 -8.21
C ILE A 574 -19.03 -13.50 -6.97
N ILE A 575 -18.53 -13.80 -5.77
CA ILE A 575 -19.16 -13.34 -4.53
C ILE A 575 -18.88 -11.85 -4.33
N GLY A 576 -17.64 -11.41 -4.53
CA GLY A 576 -17.16 -10.09 -4.15
C GLY A 576 -17.46 -8.94 -5.12
N GLU A 577 -17.73 -9.20 -6.39
CA GLU A 577 -17.98 -8.17 -7.41
C GLU A 577 -19.19 -8.48 -8.28
N PHE A 578 -19.35 -9.74 -8.74
CA PHE A 578 -20.44 -10.09 -9.65
C PHE A 578 -21.84 -9.83 -9.07
N CYS A 579 -22.00 -9.91 -7.74
CA CYS A 579 -23.23 -9.54 -7.03
C CYS A 579 -23.77 -8.15 -7.37
N HIS A 580 -22.88 -7.20 -7.71
CA HIS A 580 -23.26 -5.86 -8.12
C HIS A 580 -24.00 -5.82 -9.47
N PHE A 581 -23.62 -6.69 -10.40
CA PHE A 581 -24.22 -6.75 -11.73
C PHE A 581 -25.51 -7.56 -11.73
N VAL A 582 -25.54 -8.61 -10.92
CA VAL A 582 -26.76 -9.37 -10.62
C VAL A 582 -27.82 -8.47 -10.01
N ASP A 583 -27.45 -7.64 -9.02
CA ASP A 583 -28.33 -6.63 -8.45
C ASP A 583 -28.95 -5.70 -9.50
N LEU A 584 -28.11 -5.19 -10.42
CA LEU A 584 -28.58 -4.28 -11.46
C LEU A 584 -29.60 -4.94 -12.39
N VAL A 585 -29.37 -6.20 -12.76
CA VAL A 585 -30.30 -6.98 -13.59
C VAL A 585 -31.63 -7.19 -12.88
N LEU A 586 -31.59 -7.61 -11.61
CA LEU A 586 -32.80 -7.75 -10.77
C LEU A 586 -33.58 -6.42 -10.72
N TYR A 587 -32.88 -5.31 -10.52
CA TYR A 587 -33.48 -3.98 -10.47
C TYR A 587 -34.14 -3.57 -11.79
N LEU A 588 -33.49 -3.80 -12.93
CA LEU A 588 -34.01 -3.42 -14.24
C LEU A 588 -35.24 -4.26 -14.60
N ILE A 589 -35.15 -5.58 -14.46
CA ILE A 589 -36.23 -6.53 -14.82
C ILE A 589 -37.41 -6.44 -13.86
N ASN A 590 -37.15 -6.24 -12.56
CA ASN A 590 -38.18 -6.11 -11.53
C ASN A 590 -39.21 -7.25 -11.54
N SER A 591 -38.70 -8.49 -11.63
CA SER A 591 -39.48 -9.72 -11.57
C SER A 591 -38.69 -10.77 -10.81
N SER A 592 -39.37 -11.76 -10.23
CA SER A 592 -38.73 -12.87 -9.53
C SER A 592 -38.03 -13.80 -10.53
N PRO A 593 -36.74 -14.11 -10.32
CA PRO A 593 -36.05 -15.12 -11.11
C PRO A 593 -36.56 -16.51 -10.71
N ILE A 594 -36.70 -17.42 -11.69
CA ILE A 594 -37.28 -18.76 -11.50
C ILE A 594 -36.29 -19.88 -11.84
N GLU A 595 -35.32 -19.60 -12.71
CA GLU A 595 -34.33 -20.57 -13.16
C GLU A 595 -33.02 -19.86 -13.52
N LEU A 596 -31.89 -20.49 -13.23
CA LEU A 596 -30.56 -20.01 -13.59
C LEU A 596 -29.68 -21.16 -14.09
N ILE A 597 -28.92 -20.92 -15.15
CA ILE A 597 -27.82 -21.79 -15.59
C ILE A 597 -26.54 -20.99 -15.75
N ALA A 598 -25.43 -21.53 -15.25
CA ALA A 598 -24.12 -20.91 -15.34
C ALA A 598 -23.05 -21.89 -15.79
N LYS A 599 -22.09 -21.39 -16.57
CA LYS A 599 -20.83 -22.06 -16.92
C LYS A 599 -19.67 -21.13 -16.58
N GLY A 600 -18.57 -21.67 -16.09
CA GLY A 600 -17.45 -20.87 -15.64
C GLY A 600 -16.37 -21.69 -14.98
N GLY A 601 -15.39 -21.00 -14.40
CA GLY A 601 -14.27 -21.64 -13.72
C GLY A 601 -13.21 -20.62 -13.28
N SER A 602 -12.08 -21.16 -12.84
CA SER A 602 -10.87 -20.35 -12.64
C SER A 602 -10.06 -20.35 -13.94
N LEU A 603 -10.38 -19.41 -14.84
CA LEU A 603 -9.82 -19.36 -16.19
C LEU A 603 -8.50 -18.58 -16.24
N SER A 604 -8.38 -17.55 -15.40
CA SER A 604 -7.15 -16.74 -15.26
C SER A 604 -6.14 -17.43 -14.32
N HIS A 605 -6.61 -18.25 -13.38
CA HIS A 605 -5.76 -18.88 -12.37
C HIS A 605 -6.09 -20.36 -12.12
N LYS A 606 -5.60 -21.26 -12.97
CA LYS A 606 -5.96 -22.70 -12.96
C LYS A 606 -5.83 -23.45 -11.63
N ASN A 607 -5.02 -22.96 -10.68
CA ASN A 607 -4.73 -23.62 -9.40
C ASN A 607 -5.41 -22.99 -8.19
N LEU A 608 -6.39 -22.09 -8.39
CA LEU A 608 -7.14 -21.47 -7.30
C LEU A 608 -8.49 -22.15 -7.10
N ASP A 609 -8.89 -22.32 -5.83
CA ASP A 609 -10.15 -22.94 -5.42
C ASP A 609 -11.39 -22.02 -5.56
N VAL A 610 -11.24 -20.89 -6.25
CA VAL A 610 -12.28 -19.88 -6.45
C VAL A 610 -12.47 -19.59 -7.93
N PHE A 611 -13.71 -19.42 -8.35
CA PHE A 611 -14.02 -19.11 -9.75
C PHE A 611 -13.81 -17.63 -10.05
N ASP A 612 -13.16 -17.34 -11.17
CA ASP A 612 -12.82 -15.98 -11.62
C ASP A 612 -13.66 -15.49 -12.79
N SER A 613 -14.29 -16.41 -13.53
CA SER A 613 -15.04 -16.08 -14.74
C SER A 613 -16.27 -16.97 -14.86
N CYS A 614 -17.38 -16.40 -15.34
CA CYS A 614 -18.61 -17.13 -15.62
C CYS A 614 -19.49 -16.44 -16.67
N THR A 615 -20.27 -17.26 -17.37
CA THR A 615 -21.44 -16.83 -18.14
C THR A 615 -22.68 -17.39 -17.44
N VAL A 616 -23.70 -16.54 -17.26
CA VAL A 616 -24.91 -16.85 -16.50
C VAL A 616 -26.14 -16.44 -17.30
N ILE A 617 -27.10 -17.34 -17.46
CA ILE A 617 -28.42 -17.06 -18.03
C ILE A 617 -29.47 -17.22 -16.92
N ILE A 618 -30.32 -16.22 -16.77
CA ILE A 618 -31.37 -16.15 -15.74
C ILE A 618 -32.72 -15.97 -16.42
N LYS A 619 -33.69 -16.79 -16.04
CA LYS A 619 -35.09 -16.70 -16.48
C LYS A 619 -35.96 -16.14 -15.37
N PHE A 620 -36.90 -15.28 -15.73
CA PHE A 620 -37.80 -14.58 -14.81
C PHE A 620 -39.26 -14.96 -15.01
N LYS A 621 -40.07 -14.74 -13.97
CA LYS A 621 -41.51 -15.06 -13.95
C LYS A 621 -42.29 -14.34 -15.05
N ASN A 622 -41.93 -13.10 -15.39
CA ASN A 622 -42.54 -12.32 -16.46
C ASN A 622 -41.99 -12.67 -17.88
N ALA A 623 -41.39 -13.84 -18.05
CA ALA A 623 -40.74 -14.31 -19.28
C ALA A 623 -39.51 -13.50 -19.73
N SER A 624 -39.03 -12.55 -18.92
CA SER A 624 -37.77 -11.85 -19.19
C SER A 624 -36.56 -12.79 -19.06
N LEU A 625 -35.47 -12.44 -19.76
CA LEU A 625 -34.21 -13.17 -19.75
C LEU A 625 -33.05 -12.21 -19.48
N ALA A 626 -32.05 -12.67 -18.74
CA ALA A 626 -30.78 -11.96 -18.61
C ALA A 626 -29.61 -12.89 -18.88
N ASN A 627 -28.66 -12.42 -19.66
CA ASN A 627 -27.39 -13.07 -19.94
C ASN A 627 -26.26 -12.16 -19.41
N LEU A 628 -25.50 -12.65 -18.43
CA LEU A 628 -24.36 -11.96 -17.86
C LEU A 628 -23.08 -12.71 -18.20
N VAL A 629 -22.08 -11.98 -18.69
CA VAL A 629 -20.71 -12.48 -18.88
C VAL A 629 -19.80 -11.72 -17.93
N TYR A 630 -19.13 -12.43 -17.04
CA TYR A 630 -18.14 -11.90 -16.12
C TYR A 630 -16.80 -12.59 -16.34
N THR A 631 -15.74 -11.83 -16.61
CA THR A 631 -14.41 -12.38 -16.83
C THR A 631 -13.30 -11.40 -16.52
N ASP A 632 -12.14 -11.89 -16.09
CA ASP A 632 -10.90 -11.12 -15.92
C ASP A 632 -9.98 -11.16 -17.16
N LEU A 633 -10.48 -11.71 -18.29
CA LEU A 633 -9.75 -11.90 -19.54
C LEU A 633 -9.80 -10.67 -20.48
N ASN A 634 -9.86 -9.45 -19.95
CA ASN A 634 -9.91 -8.24 -20.76
C ASN A 634 -8.53 -7.58 -20.94
N ALA A 635 -8.30 -7.00 -22.11
CA ALA A 635 -7.14 -6.15 -22.34
C ALA A 635 -7.27 -4.85 -21.51
N PRO A 636 -6.18 -4.32 -20.90
CA PRO A 636 -6.26 -3.15 -20.02
C PRO A 636 -6.74 -1.85 -20.66
N ASP A 637 -6.72 -1.75 -21.98
CA ASP A 637 -7.15 -0.60 -22.78
C ASP A 637 -8.57 -0.74 -23.35
N MET A 638 -9.23 -1.88 -23.14
CA MET A 638 -10.59 -2.13 -23.60
C MET A 638 -11.65 -1.68 -22.56
N PRO A 639 -12.84 -1.26 -23.01
CA PRO A 639 -13.95 -0.92 -22.12
C PRO A 639 -14.36 -2.10 -21.22
N LYS A 640 -14.66 -1.80 -19.95
CA LYS A 640 -14.97 -2.82 -18.93
C LYS A 640 -16.41 -3.33 -19.01
N GLU A 641 -17.38 -2.43 -19.23
CA GLU A 641 -18.81 -2.73 -19.01
C GLU A 641 -19.63 -2.34 -20.24
N ARG A 642 -20.51 -3.24 -20.70
CA ARG A 642 -21.49 -2.96 -21.74
C ARG A 642 -22.81 -3.63 -21.38
N ILE A 643 -23.90 -2.87 -21.45
CA ILE A 643 -25.26 -3.33 -21.17
C ILE A 643 -26.11 -3.10 -22.41
N GLU A 644 -26.84 -4.12 -22.84
CA GLU A 644 -27.80 -4.05 -23.93
C GLU A 644 -29.14 -4.55 -23.40
N ILE A 645 -30.17 -3.73 -23.54
CA ILE A 645 -31.51 -3.99 -23.01
C ILE A 645 -32.47 -3.94 -24.20
N PHE A 646 -33.24 -5.00 -24.39
CA PHE A 646 -34.23 -5.13 -25.46
C PHE A 646 -35.61 -5.38 -24.84
N SER A 647 -36.64 -4.75 -25.39
CA SER A 647 -38.03 -5.02 -25.01
C SER A 647 -38.94 -4.59 -26.16
N GLY A 648 -39.69 -5.51 -26.76
CA GLY A 648 -40.48 -5.23 -27.96
C GLY A 648 -39.61 -4.66 -29.10
N GLU A 649 -40.04 -3.55 -29.70
CA GLU A 649 -39.32 -2.84 -30.77
C GLU A 649 -38.32 -1.78 -30.26
N SER A 650 -38.01 -1.80 -28.96
CA SER A 650 -37.18 -0.79 -28.32
C SER A 650 -35.87 -1.39 -27.78
N SER A 651 -34.79 -0.62 -27.87
CA SER A 651 -33.45 -1.02 -27.39
C SER A 651 -32.72 0.11 -26.68
N ILE A 652 -31.92 -0.26 -25.69
CA ILE A 652 -31.04 0.64 -24.95
C ILE A 652 -29.66 -0.01 -24.85
N ILE A 653 -28.62 0.70 -25.29
CA ILE A 653 -27.23 0.24 -25.23
C ILE A 653 -26.43 1.23 -24.39
N ILE A 654 -25.83 0.76 -23.30
CA ILE A 654 -24.96 1.56 -22.43
C ILE A 654 -23.53 1.04 -22.55
N ASP A 655 -22.60 1.92 -22.86
CA ASP A 655 -21.17 1.60 -22.84
C ASP A 655 -20.46 2.34 -21.71
N SER A 656 -19.87 1.55 -20.81
CA SER A 656 -19.01 1.98 -19.70
C SER A 656 -19.60 3.12 -18.85
N PHE A 657 -20.93 3.22 -18.77
CA PHE A 657 -21.66 4.28 -18.07
C PHE A 657 -21.30 5.69 -18.55
N LYS A 658 -20.88 5.82 -19.82
CA LYS A 658 -20.50 7.09 -20.45
C LYS A 658 -21.43 7.45 -21.60
N THR A 659 -21.83 6.47 -22.39
CA THR A 659 -22.71 6.66 -23.53
C THR A 659 -23.96 5.80 -23.40
N MET A 660 -25.06 6.29 -23.93
CA MET A 660 -26.31 5.56 -24.07
C MET A 660 -26.86 5.78 -25.49
N GLN A 661 -27.08 4.69 -26.22
CA GLN A 661 -27.84 4.69 -27.46
C GLN A 661 -29.24 4.17 -27.17
N ILE A 662 -30.25 4.82 -27.75
CA ILE A 662 -31.65 4.52 -27.52
C ILE A 662 -32.35 4.42 -28.87
N GLY A 663 -33.07 3.32 -29.09
CA GLY A 663 -33.92 3.10 -30.26
C GLY A 663 -35.32 2.67 -29.84
N GLY A 664 -36.35 3.11 -30.58
CA GLY A 664 -37.74 2.76 -30.28
C GLY A 664 -38.31 3.39 -29.00
N PHE A 665 -37.70 4.47 -28.51
CA PHE A 665 -38.22 5.33 -27.45
C PHE A 665 -38.18 6.79 -27.89
N ASP A 666 -39.11 7.61 -27.39
CA ASP A 666 -39.03 9.08 -27.51
C ASP A 666 -38.01 9.66 -26.52
N ALA A 667 -36.75 9.24 -26.69
CA ALA A 667 -35.63 9.68 -25.89
C ALA A 667 -34.37 9.67 -26.75
N GLY A 668 -33.74 10.83 -26.91
CA GLY A 668 -32.47 10.94 -27.64
C GLY A 668 -31.30 10.29 -26.89
N ASN A 669 -30.29 9.87 -27.66
CA ASN A 669 -29.02 9.33 -27.17
C ASN A 669 -28.38 10.23 -26.11
N LYS A 670 -27.66 9.64 -25.14
CA LYS A 670 -26.98 10.37 -24.08
C LYS A 670 -25.47 10.19 -24.17
N PHE A 671 -24.75 11.27 -23.88
CA PHE A 671 -23.29 11.29 -23.77
C PHE A 671 -22.90 12.07 -22.53
N LEU A 672 -22.08 11.45 -21.68
CA LEU A 672 -21.52 12.08 -20.49
C LEU A 672 -20.03 12.40 -20.72
N SER A 673 -19.60 13.55 -20.21
CA SER A 673 -18.19 13.96 -20.28
C SER A 673 -17.28 12.98 -19.55
N GLU A 674 -17.73 12.49 -18.38
CA GLU A 674 -17.08 11.48 -17.56
C GLU A 674 -18.05 10.33 -17.25
N PRO A 675 -17.57 9.09 -17.06
CA PRO A 675 -18.42 7.96 -16.67
C PRO A 675 -19.14 8.19 -15.33
N ASP A 676 -20.47 8.00 -15.30
CA ASP A 676 -21.28 8.09 -14.09
C ASP A 676 -21.77 6.70 -13.65
N LYS A 677 -21.06 6.12 -12.68
CA LYS A 677 -21.42 4.83 -12.09
C LYS A 677 -22.38 4.94 -10.90
N GLY A 678 -22.80 6.15 -10.50
CA GLY A 678 -23.79 6.35 -9.44
C GLY A 678 -23.26 6.52 -8.00
N HIS A 679 -21.95 6.54 -7.75
CA HIS A 679 -21.39 6.67 -6.39
C HIS A 679 -21.83 7.94 -5.65
N GLU A 680 -21.85 9.09 -6.35
CA GLU A 680 -22.26 10.36 -5.75
C GLU A 680 -23.72 10.31 -5.29
N LYS A 681 -24.62 9.87 -6.18
CA LYS A 681 -26.04 9.81 -5.91
C LYS A 681 -26.36 8.75 -4.86
N GLU A 682 -25.65 7.62 -4.84
CA GLU A 682 -25.75 6.61 -3.77
C GLU A 682 -25.44 7.22 -2.39
N MET A 683 -24.29 7.89 -2.23
CA MET A 683 -23.90 8.50 -0.96
C MET A 683 -24.90 9.58 -0.52
N LYS A 684 -25.39 10.39 -1.45
CA LYS A 684 -26.42 11.40 -1.18
C LYS A 684 -27.73 10.76 -0.70
N THR A 685 -28.19 9.70 -1.38
CA THR A 685 -29.43 9.00 -1.02
C THR A 685 -29.33 8.32 0.33
N ILE A 686 -28.20 7.72 0.66
CA ILE A 686 -28.01 7.10 1.98
C ILE A 686 -28.10 8.17 3.08
N VAL A 687 -27.44 9.32 2.92
CA VAL A 687 -27.52 10.42 3.90
C VAL A 687 -28.96 10.91 4.05
N ASN A 688 -29.64 11.19 2.93
CA ASN A 688 -31.01 11.69 2.95
C ASN A 688 -31.98 10.67 3.56
N SER A 689 -31.81 9.38 3.28
CA SER A 689 -32.67 8.32 3.84
C SER A 689 -32.51 8.17 5.34
N ASN A 690 -31.27 8.30 5.84
CA ASN A 690 -31.02 8.30 7.29
C ASN A 690 -31.59 9.54 7.99
N LEU A 691 -31.77 10.65 7.28
CA LEU A 691 -32.46 11.85 7.76
C LEU A 691 -33.99 11.80 7.56
N GLY A 692 -34.53 10.71 6.99
CA GLY A 692 -35.96 10.57 6.71
C GLY A 692 -36.49 11.39 5.53
N LEU A 693 -35.59 11.92 4.69
CA LEU A 693 -35.94 12.81 3.56
C LEU A 693 -36.32 12.04 2.29
N GLU A 694 -35.83 10.83 2.12
CA GLU A 694 -36.18 9.95 0.99
C GLU A 694 -36.11 8.47 1.40
N LYS A 695 -36.63 7.57 0.56
CA LYS A 695 -36.55 6.12 0.79
C LYS A 695 -35.23 5.56 0.24
N LEU A 696 -34.67 4.56 0.92
CA LEU A 696 -33.53 3.81 0.40
C LEU A 696 -33.92 3.07 -0.89
N LEU A 697 -33.10 3.23 -1.93
CA LEU A 697 -33.25 2.51 -3.21
C LEU A 697 -32.67 1.08 -3.14
N VAL A 698 -31.71 0.85 -2.25
CA VAL A 698 -31.06 -0.44 -2.02
C VAL A 698 -31.18 -0.77 -0.54
N ASN A 699 -31.76 -1.92 -0.23
CA ASN A 699 -31.95 -2.40 1.14
C ASN A 699 -31.43 -3.84 1.35
N GLU A 700 -31.71 -4.43 2.51
CA GLU A 700 -31.29 -5.78 2.87
C GLU A 700 -31.90 -6.86 1.98
N THR A 701 -33.11 -6.64 1.45
CA THR A 701 -33.81 -7.57 0.56
C THR A 701 -33.15 -7.59 -0.81
N ASP A 702 -32.76 -6.42 -1.33
CA ASP A 702 -31.97 -6.33 -2.57
C ASP A 702 -30.63 -7.06 -2.41
N ALA A 703 -29.96 -6.82 -1.28
CA ALA A 703 -28.68 -7.44 -0.95
C ALA A 703 -28.76 -8.97 -0.94
N ILE A 704 -29.70 -9.55 -0.18
CA ILE A 704 -29.81 -11.02 -0.06
C ILE A 704 -30.22 -11.66 -1.40
N ARG A 705 -31.10 -11.04 -2.18
CA ARG A 705 -31.51 -11.52 -3.51
C ARG A 705 -30.34 -11.57 -4.49
N ALA A 706 -29.48 -10.55 -4.50
CA ALA A 706 -28.31 -10.55 -5.38
C ALA A 706 -27.29 -11.62 -4.95
N MET A 707 -27.09 -11.79 -3.64
CA MET A 707 -26.17 -12.79 -3.10
C MET A 707 -26.66 -14.23 -3.34
N ASP A 708 -27.96 -14.51 -3.15
CA ASP A 708 -28.56 -15.83 -3.40
C ASP A 708 -28.27 -16.31 -4.83
N LEU A 709 -28.50 -15.45 -5.83
CA LEU A 709 -28.16 -15.74 -7.23
C LEU A 709 -26.66 -15.96 -7.46
N CYS A 710 -25.78 -15.27 -6.73
CA CYS A 710 -24.33 -15.52 -6.84
C CYS A 710 -23.96 -16.90 -6.30
N PHE A 711 -24.56 -17.32 -5.19
CA PHE A 711 -24.35 -18.67 -4.66
C PHE A 711 -24.94 -19.74 -5.59
N LYS A 712 -26.14 -19.53 -6.12
CA LYS A 712 -26.75 -20.41 -7.13
C LYS A 712 -25.95 -20.45 -8.44
N THR A 713 -25.29 -19.35 -8.82
CA THR A 713 -24.33 -19.32 -9.94
C THR A 713 -23.17 -20.28 -9.71
N ILE A 714 -22.53 -20.19 -8.54
CA ILE A 714 -21.44 -21.10 -8.17
C ILE A 714 -21.94 -22.55 -8.10
N GLU A 715 -23.13 -22.78 -7.55
CA GLU A 715 -23.75 -24.10 -7.50
C GLU A 715 -24.00 -24.68 -8.90
N SER A 716 -24.56 -23.89 -9.81
CA SER A 716 -24.82 -24.28 -11.20
C SER A 716 -23.53 -24.64 -11.94
N ILE A 717 -22.46 -23.86 -11.76
CA ILE A 717 -21.13 -24.16 -12.31
C ILE A 717 -20.62 -25.51 -11.76
N LYS A 718 -20.66 -25.71 -10.44
CA LYS A 718 -20.18 -26.93 -9.79
C LYS A 718 -20.96 -28.18 -10.19
N LYS A 719 -22.29 -28.08 -10.26
CA LYS A 719 -23.18 -29.19 -10.61
C LYS A 719 -23.34 -29.35 -12.13
N ASN A 720 -22.81 -28.43 -12.92
CA ASN A 720 -22.88 -28.40 -14.37
C ASN A 720 -24.33 -28.44 -14.94
N LYS A 721 -25.32 -27.93 -14.19
CA LYS A 721 -26.76 -28.01 -14.53
C LYS A 721 -27.52 -26.73 -14.16
N SER A 722 -28.74 -26.60 -14.70
CA SER A 722 -29.68 -25.54 -14.32
C SER A 722 -30.12 -25.69 -12.86
N ILE A 723 -30.37 -24.57 -12.19
CA ILE A 723 -30.80 -24.45 -10.79
C ILE A 723 -32.14 -23.72 -10.77
N ASN A 724 -33.17 -24.37 -10.22
CA ASN A 724 -34.45 -23.73 -9.93
C ASN A 724 -34.30 -22.78 -8.75
N ILE A 725 -34.98 -21.63 -8.83
CA ILE A 725 -34.90 -20.59 -7.81
C ILE A 725 -36.15 -20.64 -6.95
N GLU A 726 -36.07 -21.47 -5.91
CA GLU A 726 -37.02 -21.51 -4.81
C GLU A 726 -36.35 -20.81 -3.63
N SER A 727 -36.84 -19.62 -3.27
CA SER A 727 -36.24 -18.78 -2.24
C SER A 727 -37.29 -17.79 -1.74
N GLU A 728 -37.50 -17.80 -0.43
CA GLU A 728 -38.46 -16.92 0.28
C GLU A 728 -38.19 -15.43 0.03
N PHE A 729 -36.96 -15.08 -0.37
CA PHE A 729 -36.60 -13.71 -0.62
C PHE A 729 -37.30 -13.13 -1.84
N TYR A 730 -37.84 -13.93 -2.78
CA TYR A 730 -38.49 -13.43 -4.01
C TYR A 730 -40.02 -13.51 -4.02
N GLU A 731 -40.61 -13.90 -2.88
CA GLU A 731 -42.01 -13.63 -2.55
C GLU A 731 -42.20 -12.14 -2.23
#